data_AF-A0A9P7BME1-F1
#
_entry.id   AF-A0A9P7BME1-F1
#
_cell.length_a   1.000
_cell.length_b   1.000
_cell.length_c   1.000
_cell.angle_alpha   90.00
_cell.angle_beta   90.00
_cell.angle_gamma   90.00
#
_symmetry.space_group_name_H-M   'P 1'
#
loop_
_entity.id
_entity.type
_entity.pdbx_description
1 polymer ?
#
loop_
_entity_poly.entity_id
_entity_poly.type
_entity_poly.pdbx_seq_one_letter_code
_entity_poly.pdbx_strand_id
1 'polypeptide(L)'
;MCYLIYFTRLNYIEKQQETAHSSEGETSKDTTKEVYIPARSINLTVPTQEDPYFIDLDKYPIEDNMMTLFAGTDNVIKTVTINKLLNKDIPWTDHLDQTVNPTTDTFSCPVQSIPYPILRHIVNQYIPLNDTDSFFEDTSISLNEPFVLLPFVNQPTFHEGDKLCVRVIVPYRPMNTSDPHYYMYRPYPKNNRDITYPWWDTTMNWLQDLDTNSTIPFLTQPWSGHRQLRMAARRLNKVSSNLPEWARLREDELYERVRMHIYEAQIILPRAGKYKLSSLLEFTEGRYNFEYGPVTPYEPTILPVLPPGSDVILVDNKEAEQDSEKLAEALLNEHMKLPLCKGSDHPGRWLPWPKTNRKQNQVLGLVYHDKFWAPYDCRYRPISYEQFNRCVSHKYGRGMDMYGDSNLRRSLKKFISHGQWCKNWQKNLTEPMVPDSILPKLNKTLVTAFNKRQVTIPIPATNNPNNDQSNIGYRSPREYKYLVPEQTRSCYCEDYTEPYWRPEWFDAGGRRVNVDMNNTLQESRRLGDTEWDDPEIRTRNPLDAFKISSYKWDGLTYLNNPPWETAVIGNTVPTDVAIFSLGNWDSAFLELDPYLRDVDRLIGQIKSHYDLNKTRIIYRTPQYYCCRVDQSSRDRQLSGPRLDLFDIEVKAKFIRELNATVWDTKILGEAKTWEEKLESINCPSNHVPADTVDIENQIFMNGLCNN
;
A
#
# COMPACT_ATOMS: atom_id res chain seq x y z
N MET A 1 21.63 13.43 -29.60
CA MET A 1 22.32 12.44 -30.45
C MET A 1 22.30 11.11 -29.73
N CYS A 2 21.33 10.24 -30.03
CA CYS A 2 21.17 8.95 -29.39
C CYS A 2 21.59 7.86 -30.38
N TYR A 3 22.61 7.08 -30.04
CA TYR A 3 22.93 5.85 -30.76
C TYR A 3 21.93 4.77 -30.35
N LEU A 4 20.96 4.48 -31.21
CA LEU A 4 20.24 3.20 -31.18
C LEU A 4 21.21 2.14 -31.67
N ILE A 5 21.70 1.29 -30.75
CA ILE A 5 22.44 0.08 -31.10
C ILE A 5 21.43 -1.07 -31.08
N TYR A 6 21.02 -1.52 -32.27
CA TYR A 6 20.31 -2.78 -32.47
C TYR A 6 21.30 -3.93 -32.30
N PHE A 7 21.08 -4.82 -31.34
CA PHE A 7 21.71 -6.14 -31.32
C PHE A 7 20.70 -7.17 -31.80
N THR A 8 20.89 -7.65 -33.03
CA THR A 8 20.19 -8.81 -33.60
C THR A 8 20.77 -10.10 -33.02
N ARG A 9 19.91 -10.94 -32.44
CA ARG A 9 20.24 -12.34 -32.08
C ARG A 9 20.44 -13.15 -33.37
N LEU A 10 21.67 -13.56 -33.64
CA LEU A 10 22.01 -14.67 -34.52
C LEU A 10 23.00 -15.54 -33.77
N ASN A 11 22.62 -16.80 -33.50
CA ASN A 11 23.52 -17.94 -33.58
C ASN A 11 22.68 -19.22 -33.53
N TYR A 12 22.44 -19.72 -34.75
CA TYR A 12 22.11 -21.08 -35.10
C TYR A 12 23.36 -21.94 -34.83
N ILE A 13 23.25 -23.08 -34.15
CA ILE A 13 24.33 -24.07 -34.12
C ILE A 13 23.81 -25.35 -34.78
N GLU A 14 24.45 -25.66 -35.90
CA GLU A 14 24.29 -26.86 -36.72
C GLU A 14 24.78 -28.11 -35.97
N LYS A 15 24.03 -29.19 -36.16
CA LYS A 15 24.30 -30.53 -35.63
C LYS A 15 25.17 -31.27 -36.66
N GLN A 16 26.41 -31.59 -36.33
CA GLN A 16 27.22 -32.52 -37.14
C GLN A 16 26.79 -33.96 -36.86
N GLN A 17 26.38 -34.67 -37.92
CA GLN A 17 26.22 -36.11 -37.98
C GLN A 17 27.57 -36.73 -38.39
N GLU A 18 28.12 -37.61 -37.56
CA GLU A 18 29.09 -38.60 -38.00
C GLU A 18 28.41 -39.97 -38.08
N THR A 19 28.36 -40.51 -39.29
CA THR A 19 27.98 -41.87 -39.63
C THR A 19 29.17 -42.80 -39.49
N ALA A 20 29.02 -43.90 -38.74
CA ALA A 20 29.86 -45.08 -38.87
C ALA A 20 29.00 -46.35 -38.86
N HIS A 21 29.07 -47.11 -39.96
CA HIS A 21 28.56 -48.47 -40.10
C HIS A 21 29.58 -49.47 -39.55
N SER A 22 29.13 -50.49 -38.80
CA SER A 22 29.66 -51.85 -38.93
C SER A 22 28.73 -52.92 -38.34
N SER A 23 28.27 -53.79 -39.24
CA SER A 23 28.09 -55.26 -39.18
C SER A 23 27.55 -55.99 -37.94
N GLU A 24 26.59 -56.85 -38.26
CA GLU A 24 25.92 -57.95 -37.56
C GLU A 24 26.77 -58.88 -36.68
N GLY A 25 26.09 -59.47 -35.70
CA GLY A 25 26.54 -60.64 -34.94
C GLY A 25 25.50 -61.07 -33.90
N GLU A 26 24.43 -61.74 -34.33
CA GLU A 26 23.51 -62.45 -33.43
C GLU A 26 24.26 -63.53 -32.65
N THR A 27 24.28 -63.41 -31.32
CA THR A 27 24.37 -64.57 -30.43
C THR A 27 23.46 -64.36 -29.23
N SER A 28 22.41 -65.18 -29.17
CA SER A 28 21.56 -65.41 -28.01
C SER A 28 22.43 -65.72 -26.79
N LYS A 29 22.53 -64.76 -25.89
CA LYS A 29 22.99 -64.93 -24.52
C LYS A 29 21.94 -64.31 -23.60
N ASP A 30 21.56 -65.11 -22.64
CA ASP A 30 20.71 -64.80 -21.50
C ASP A 30 21.14 -63.47 -20.86
N THR A 31 20.50 -62.37 -21.25
CA THR A 31 20.76 -61.05 -20.69
C THR A 31 19.99 -60.94 -19.39
N THR A 32 20.68 -61.15 -18.27
CA THR A 32 20.42 -60.33 -17.08
C THR A 32 20.42 -58.88 -17.56
N LYS A 33 19.23 -58.26 -17.67
CA LYS A 33 19.11 -56.84 -18.05
C LYS A 33 19.97 -56.05 -17.06
N GLU A 34 21.13 -55.58 -17.52
CA GLU A 34 21.88 -54.60 -16.75
C GLU A 34 20.97 -53.39 -16.54
N VAL A 35 20.61 -53.14 -15.28
CA VAL A 35 19.80 -51.98 -14.92
C VAL A 35 20.67 -50.76 -15.16
N TYR A 36 20.33 -49.98 -16.18
CA TYR A 36 20.98 -48.70 -16.44
C TYR A 36 20.65 -47.74 -15.29
N ILE A 37 21.65 -47.34 -14.51
CA ILE A 37 21.53 -46.36 -13.44
C ILE A 37 22.12 -45.03 -13.95
N PRO A 38 21.30 -43.99 -14.18
CA PRO A 38 21.81 -42.69 -14.60
C PRO A 38 22.75 -42.10 -13.54
N ALA A 39 23.81 -41.44 -13.98
CA ALA A 39 24.83 -40.86 -13.10
C ALA A 39 24.23 -39.80 -12.16
N ARG A 40 23.22 -39.06 -12.62
CA ARG A 40 22.42 -38.13 -11.83
C ARG A 40 20.99 -38.65 -11.82
N SER A 41 20.57 -39.25 -10.71
CA SER A 41 19.23 -39.81 -10.62
C SER A 41 18.59 -39.68 -9.25
N ILE A 42 17.25 -39.70 -9.25
CA ILE A 42 16.43 -39.94 -8.06
C ILE A 42 15.98 -41.40 -8.11
N ASN A 43 16.21 -42.15 -7.03
CA ASN A 43 15.66 -43.49 -6.90
C ASN A 43 14.34 -43.49 -6.11
N LEU A 44 13.42 -44.37 -6.49
CA LEU A 44 12.17 -44.61 -5.77
C LEU A 44 11.66 -46.03 -6.00
N THR A 45 10.85 -46.51 -5.05
CA THR A 45 10.11 -47.76 -5.21
C THR A 45 8.71 -47.45 -5.70
N VAL A 46 8.31 -48.05 -6.81
CA VAL A 46 6.95 -47.95 -7.34
C VAL A 46 6.16 -49.13 -6.77
N PRO A 47 4.97 -48.95 -6.17
CA PRO A 47 4.23 -50.04 -5.51
C PRO A 47 3.96 -51.28 -6.37
N THR A 48 3.98 -51.14 -7.70
CA THR A 48 3.73 -52.21 -8.66
C THR A 48 5.01 -52.84 -9.23
N GLN A 49 6.19 -52.47 -8.73
CA GLN A 49 7.49 -52.92 -9.25
C GLN A 49 8.37 -53.44 -8.11
N GLU A 50 9.08 -54.55 -8.33
CA GLU A 50 10.05 -55.09 -7.36
C GLU A 50 11.38 -54.33 -7.41
N ASP A 51 11.82 -53.93 -8.60
CA ASP A 51 13.05 -53.17 -8.81
C ASP A 51 12.86 -51.65 -8.60
N PRO A 52 13.89 -50.94 -8.11
CA PRO A 52 13.84 -49.49 -7.98
C PRO A 52 13.76 -48.81 -9.36
N TYR A 53 12.92 -47.77 -9.45
CA TYR A 53 12.83 -46.90 -10.61
C TYR A 53 13.78 -45.71 -10.44
N PHE A 54 14.50 -45.38 -11.52
CA PHE A 54 15.44 -44.25 -11.54
C PHE A 54 14.93 -43.15 -12.46
N ILE A 55 14.78 -41.94 -11.93
CA ILE A 55 14.50 -40.74 -12.71
C ILE A 55 15.84 -40.19 -13.19
N ASP A 56 16.06 -40.16 -14.50
CA ASP A 56 17.26 -39.60 -15.11
C ASP A 56 17.19 -38.06 -15.11
N LEU A 57 17.98 -37.41 -14.27
CA LEU A 57 17.98 -35.94 -14.14
C LEU A 57 18.63 -35.23 -15.32
N ASP A 58 19.45 -35.93 -16.11
CA ASP A 58 20.00 -35.38 -17.35
C ASP A 58 18.94 -35.41 -18.47
N LYS A 59 17.96 -36.31 -18.36
CA LYS A 59 16.77 -36.38 -19.21
C LYS A 59 15.71 -35.33 -18.87
N TYR A 60 15.64 -34.95 -17.59
CA TYR A 60 14.64 -34.05 -17.00
C TYR A 60 15.32 -32.87 -16.28
N PRO A 61 15.94 -31.95 -17.03
CA PRO A 61 16.69 -30.83 -16.46
C PRO A 61 15.83 -29.85 -15.65
N ILE A 62 14.51 -29.77 -15.89
CA ILE A 62 13.64 -28.89 -15.11
C ILE A 62 13.55 -29.39 -13.66
N GLU A 63 13.30 -30.68 -13.47
CA GLU A 63 13.25 -31.35 -12.17
C GLU A 63 14.60 -31.27 -11.43
N ASP A 64 15.70 -31.42 -12.15
CA ASP A 64 17.05 -31.25 -11.62
C ASP A 64 17.29 -29.82 -11.06
N ASN A 65 16.86 -28.80 -11.82
CA ASN A 65 16.94 -27.42 -11.36
C ASN A 65 16.01 -27.16 -10.17
N MET A 66 14.82 -27.77 -10.14
CA MET A 66 13.91 -27.67 -9.00
C MET A 66 14.58 -28.19 -7.73
N MET A 67 15.18 -29.39 -7.77
CA MET A 67 15.91 -29.96 -6.62
C MET A 67 17.11 -29.13 -6.17
N THR A 68 17.83 -28.57 -7.14
CA THR A 68 19.03 -27.77 -6.86
C THR A 68 18.68 -26.45 -6.19
N LEU A 69 17.55 -25.83 -6.59
CA LEU A 69 17.16 -24.50 -6.14
C LEU A 69 16.25 -24.54 -4.91
N PHE A 70 15.33 -25.49 -4.83
CA PHE A 70 14.27 -25.54 -3.84
C PHE A 70 14.34 -26.83 -3.01
N ALA A 71 14.62 -26.68 -1.72
CA ALA A 71 14.70 -27.83 -0.82
C ALA A 71 13.36 -28.58 -0.72
N GLY A 72 13.42 -29.91 -0.61
CA GLY A 72 12.25 -30.77 -0.40
C GLY A 72 11.44 -31.11 -1.67
N THR A 73 11.84 -30.61 -2.85
CA THR A 73 11.16 -30.97 -4.11
C THR A 73 11.44 -32.41 -4.54
N ASP A 74 12.46 -33.07 -4.00
CA ASP A 74 12.78 -34.48 -4.29
C ASP A 74 11.61 -35.41 -3.96
N ASN A 75 10.98 -35.22 -2.80
CA ASN A 75 9.80 -35.99 -2.39
C ASN A 75 8.60 -35.70 -3.29
N VAL A 76 8.43 -34.44 -3.71
CA VAL A 76 7.34 -34.04 -4.61
C VAL A 76 7.51 -34.70 -5.98
N ILE A 77 8.73 -34.67 -6.54
CA ILE A 77 9.06 -35.29 -7.83
C ILE A 77 8.86 -36.81 -7.78
N LYS A 78 9.28 -37.48 -6.68
CA LYS A 78 9.01 -38.92 -6.47
C LYS A 78 7.52 -39.21 -6.49
N THR A 79 6.73 -38.44 -5.75
CA THR A 79 5.26 -38.60 -5.68
C THR A 79 4.63 -38.44 -7.06
N VAL A 80 4.96 -37.36 -7.80
CA VAL A 80 4.46 -37.14 -9.17
C VAL A 80 4.83 -38.31 -10.08
N THR A 81 6.07 -38.81 -9.99
CA THR A 81 6.55 -39.94 -10.79
C THR A 81 5.77 -41.21 -10.51
N ILE A 82 5.57 -41.56 -9.24
CA ILE A 82 4.77 -42.74 -8.84
C ILE A 82 3.37 -42.62 -9.43
N ASN A 83 2.74 -41.46 -9.30
CA ASN A 83 1.37 -41.26 -9.72
C ASN A 83 1.21 -41.35 -11.25
N LYS A 84 2.14 -40.77 -12.01
CA LYS A 84 2.17 -40.89 -13.47
C LYS A 84 2.43 -42.34 -13.92
N LEU A 85 3.37 -43.05 -13.28
CA LEU A 85 3.63 -44.48 -13.59
C LEU A 85 2.42 -45.37 -13.26
N LEU A 86 1.61 -45.00 -12.27
CA LEU A 86 0.37 -45.68 -11.92
C LEU A 86 -0.85 -45.22 -12.76
N ASN A 87 -0.64 -44.35 -13.76
CA ASN A 87 -1.71 -43.73 -14.56
C ASN A 87 -2.82 -43.09 -13.72
N LYS A 88 -2.45 -42.50 -12.58
CA LYS A 88 -3.37 -41.72 -11.75
C LYS A 88 -3.43 -40.30 -12.27
N ASP A 89 -4.62 -39.88 -12.68
CA ASP A 89 -4.89 -38.47 -12.94
C ASP A 89 -5.03 -37.77 -11.58
N ILE A 90 -4.13 -36.83 -11.29
CA ILE A 90 -4.06 -36.16 -10.00
C ILE A 90 -4.37 -34.69 -10.20
N PRO A 91 -5.44 -34.16 -9.59
CA PRO A 91 -5.73 -32.75 -9.67
C PRO A 91 -4.61 -31.97 -8.97
N TRP A 92 -4.28 -30.80 -9.50
CA TRP A 92 -3.23 -29.95 -8.92
C TRP A 92 -3.47 -29.61 -7.44
N THR A 93 -4.72 -29.64 -6.99
CA THR A 93 -5.14 -29.42 -5.60
C THR A 93 -4.59 -30.46 -4.63
N ASP A 94 -4.21 -31.65 -5.10
CA ASP A 94 -3.57 -32.67 -4.24
C ASP A 94 -2.15 -32.28 -3.82
N HIS A 95 -1.57 -31.25 -4.47
CA HIS A 95 -0.32 -30.62 -4.04
C HIS A 95 -0.53 -29.54 -2.97
N LEU A 96 -1.78 -29.25 -2.58
CA LEU A 96 -2.10 -28.37 -1.46
C LEU A 96 -2.18 -29.16 -0.16
N ASP A 97 -2.07 -28.44 0.94
CA ASP A 97 -2.14 -29.03 2.27
C ASP A 97 -3.57 -29.48 2.60
N GLN A 98 -3.67 -30.67 3.18
CA GLN A 98 -4.91 -31.39 3.47
C GLN A 98 -5.36 -31.21 4.93
N THR A 99 -4.61 -30.45 5.72
CA THR A 99 -4.86 -30.27 7.16
C THR A 99 -6.15 -29.49 7.41
N VAL A 100 -7.09 -30.09 8.15
CA VAL A 100 -8.38 -29.46 8.49
C VAL A 100 -8.30 -28.64 9.80
N ASN A 101 -7.45 -29.08 10.73
CA ASN A 101 -7.22 -28.45 12.03
C ASN A 101 -5.77 -27.97 12.12
N PRO A 102 -5.45 -26.79 11.58
CA PRO A 102 -4.08 -26.28 11.56
C PRO A 102 -3.59 -25.88 12.96
N THR A 103 -2.27 -25.96 13.15
CA THR A 103 -1.57 -25.14 14.14
C THR A 103 -1.33 -23.74 13.59
N THR A 104 -0.98 -22.79 14.47
CA THR A 104 -0.74 -21.38 14.13
C THR A 104 0.18 -21.15 12.94
N ASP A 105 1.19 -22.00 12.74
CA ASP A 105 2.17 -21.85 11.65
C ASP A 105 1.93 -22.78 10.46
N THR A 106 0.92 -23.67 10.53
CA THR A 106 0.67 -24.69 9.49
C THR A 106 0.61 -24.05 8.11
N PHE A 107 -0.17 -22.98 7.95
CA PHE A 107 -0.35 -22.31 6.67
C PHE A 107 0.53 -21.08 6.48
N SER A 108 1.60 -20.91 7.25
CA SER A 108 2.55 -19.80 7.09
C SER A 108 3.33 -19.90 5.77
N CYS A 109 3.71 -18.76 5.18
CA CYS A 109 4.39 -18.74 3.89
C CYS A 109 5.72 -19.51 3.85
N PRO A 110 6.57 -19.50 4.89
CA PRO A 110 7.82 -20.26 4.89
C PRO A 110 7.63 -21.78 4.90
N VAL A 111 6.48 -22.26 5.40
CA VAL A 111 6.18 -23.70 5.51
C VAL A 111 5.46 -24.20 4.26
N GLN A 112 4.65 -23.35 3.64
CA GLN A 112 3.83 -23.72 2.50
C GLN A 112 4.62 -23.63 1.20
N SER A 113 4.91 -24.76 0.56
CA SER A 113 5.61 -24.80 -0.73
C SER A 113 4.69 -24.34 -1.88
N ILE A 114 5.28 -23.93 -3.00
CA ILE A 114 4.52 -23.67 -4.23
C ILE A 114 4.10 -25.03 -4.84
N PRO A 115 2.82 -25.21 -5.22
CA PRO A 115 2.35 -26.44 -5.86
C PRO A 115 3.22 -26.82 -7.07
N TYR A 116 3.48 -28.12 -7.22
CA TYR A 116 4.39 -28.65 -8.25
C TYR A 116 4.14 -28.09 -9.66
N PRO A 117 2.90 -28.05 -10.19
CA PRO A 117 2.66 -27.56 -11.55
C PRO A 117 3.08 -26.09 -11.73
N ILE A 118 2.84 -25.26 -10.71
CA ILE A 118 3.21 -23.83 -10.71
C ILE A 118 4.72 -23.66 -10.59
N LEU A 119 5.36 -24.41 -9.68
CA LEU A 119 6.79 -24.35 -9.46
C LEU A 119 7.57 -24.83 -10.70
N ARG A 120 7.14 -25.96 -11.28
CA ARG A 120 7.73 -26.49 -12.52
C ARG A 120 7.60 -25.49 -13.66
N HIS A 121 6.42 -24.88 -13.81
CA HIS A 121 6.19 -23.88 -14.85
C HIS A 121 7.13 -22.67 -14.71
N ILE A 122 7.26 -22.10 -13.50
CA ILE A 122 8.13 -20.94 -13.31
C ILE A 122 9.60 -21.27 -13.50
N VAL A 123 10.04 -22.46 -13.07
CA VAL A 123 11.42 -22.92 -13.29
C VAL A 123 11.69 -23.05 -14.79
N ASN A 124 10.79 -23.68 -15.55
CA ASN A 124 10.91 -23.81 -17.01
C ASN A 124 10.97 -22.44 -17.71
N GLN A 125 10.16 -21.47 -17.27
CA GLN A 125 10.24 -20.11 -17.82
C GLN A 125 11.60 -19.45 -17.56
N TYR A 126 12.15 -19.57 -16.36
CA TYR A 126 13.45 -18.98 -15.99
C TYR A 126 14.65 -19.74 -16.54
N ILE A 127 14.52 -21.04 -16.74
CA ILE A 127 15.57 -21.95 -17.14
C ILE A 127 15.01 -22.84 -18.26
N PRO A 128 14.95 -22.32 -19.51
CA PRO A 128 14.32 -23.03 -20.63
C PRO A 128 15.26 -24.12 -21.16
N LEU A 129 15.47 -25.15 -20.35
CA LEU A 129 16.09 -26.41 -20.74
C LEU A 129 14.96 -27.36 -21.11
N ASN A 130 15.08 -27.99 -22.28
CA ASN A 130 14.04 -28.90 -22.75
C ASN A 130 14.25 -30.28 -22.13
N ASP A 131 13.20 -30.81 -21.52
CA ASP A 131 13.10 -32.24 -21.27
C ASP A 131 13.15 -33.00 -22.60
N THR A 132 13.64 -34.23 -22.55
CA THR A 132 13.72 -35.07 -23.77
C THR A 132 12.36 -35.61 -24.22
N ASP A 133 11.37 -35.65 -23.32
CA ASP A 133 9.98 -36.01 -23.60
C ASP A 133 9.01 -35.27 -22.65
N SER A 134 7.70 -35.50 -22.82
CA SER A 134 6.64 -34.83 -22.09
C SER A 134 6.27 -35.50 -20.76
N PHE A 135 7.09 -36.42 -20.22
CA PHE A 135 6.71 -37.21 -19.05
C PHE A 135 6.30 -36.35 -17.85
N PHE A 136 7.01 -35.25 -17.58
CA PHE A 136 6.69 -34.34 -16.47
C PHE A 136 5.81 -33.14 -16.84
N GLU A 137 5.35 -33.01 -18.10
CA GLU A 137 4.41 -31.95 -18.46
C GLU A 137 3.11 -32.05 -17.64
N ASP A 138 2.64 -30.89 -17.18
CA ASP A 138 1.47 -30.81 -16.31
C ASP A 138 0.67 -29.54 -16.65
N THR A 139 -0.57 -29.76 -17.11
CA THR A 139 -1.53 -28.71 -17.49
C THR A 139 -2.76 -28.73 -16.59
N SER A 140 -2.67 -29.36 -15.41
CA SER A 140 -3.79 -29.51 -14.46
C SER A 140 -4.29 -28.17 -13.89
N ILE A 141 -3.46 -27.12 -13.92
CA ILE A 141 -3.83 -25.75 -13.57
C ILE A 141 -3.61 -24.80 -14.77
N SER A 142 -4.60 -23.94 -15.04
CA SER A 142 -4.47 -22.89 -16.05
C SER A 142 -3.63 -21.74 -15.51
N LEU A 143 -2.50 -21.47 -16.16
CA LEU A 143 -1.59 -20.35 -15.84
C LEU A 143 -1.68 -19.23 -16.88
N ASN A 144 -2.84 -19.06 -17.51
CA ASN A 144 -3.07 -18.03 -18.52
C ASN A 144 -3.68 -16.75 -17.95
N GLU A 145 -4.25 -16.83 -16.73
CA GLU A 145 -4.92 -15.74 -16.06
C GLU A 145 -4.36 -15.54 -14.66
N PRO A 146 -4.33 -14.31 -14.13
CA PRO A 146 -3.88 -14.07 -12.77
C PRO A 146 -4.92 -14.57 -11.75
N PHE A 147 -4.45 -15.05 -10.60
CA PHE A 147 -5.30 -15.57 -9.53
C PHE A 147 -4.65 -15.45 -8.16
N VAL A 148 -5.45 -15.60 -7.10
CA VAL A 148 -5.00 -15.76 -5.72
C VAL A 148 -4.98 -17.24 -5.39
N LEU A 149 -3.92 -17.70 -4.75
CA LEU A 149 -3.72 -19.08 -4.31
C LEU A 149 -3.68 -19.13 -2.78
N LEU A 150 -4.54 -19.98 -2.21
CA LEU A 150 -4.53 -20.38 -0.82
C LEU A 150 -3.87 -21.76 -0.65
N PRO A 151 -3.26 -22.05 0.51
CA PRO A 151 -2.37 -23.20 0.69
C PRO A 151 -3.12 -24.51 1.00
N PHE A 152 -4.45 -24.50 1.05
CA PHE A 152 -5.26 -25.64 1.46
C PHE A 152 -6.30 -26.02 0.40
N VAL A 153 -6.65 -27.30 0.32
CA VAL A 153 -7.72 -27.78 -0.58
C VAL A 153 -9.10 -27.68 0.05
N ASN A 154 -9.22 -28.08 1.32
CA ASN A 154 -10.45 -28.10 2.07
C ASN A 154 -10.44 -26.93 3.05
N GLN A 155 -11.57 -26.25 3.20
CA GLN A 155 -11.70 -25.12 4.12
C GLN A 155 -11.33 -25.53 5.55
N PRO A 156 -10.20 -25.06 6.11
CA PRO A 156 -9.86 -25.35 7.49
C PRO A 156 -10.65 -24.43 8.42
N THR A 157 -10.76 -24.84 9.68
CA THR A 157 -11.24 -23.93 10.74
C THR A 157 -10.02 -23.28 11.37
N PHE A 158 -9.84 -21.98 11.16
CA PHE A 158 -8.74 -21.23 11.75
C PHE A 158 -9.07 -20.77 13.16
N HIS A 159 -8.03 -20.43 13.91
CA HIS A 159 -8.10 -19.73 15.19
C HIS A 159 -7.55 -18.30 15.08
N GLU A 160 -7.98 -17.44 16.00
CA GLU A 160 -7.40 -16.09 16.12
C GLU A 160 -5.88 -16.16 16.29
N GLY A 161 -5.15 -15.36 15.51
CA GLY A 161 -3.69 -15.33 15.52
C GLY A 161 -3.01 -16.36 14.61
N ASP A 162 -3.75 -17.28 14.00
CA ASP A 162 -3.22 -18.19 13.00
C ASP A 162 -2.65 -17.42 11.79
N LYS A 163 -1.60 -17.97 11.19
CA LYS A 163 -0.94 -17.39 10.02
C LYS A 163 -1.43 -18.07 8.76
N LEU A 164 -1.86 -17.28 7.79
CA LEU A 164 -2.27 -17.75 6.47
C LEU A 164 -1.40 -17.11 5.39
N CYS A 165 -0.81 -17.94 4.54
CA CYS A 165 -0.12 -17.51 3.35
C CYS A 165 -1.12 -17.25 2.22
N VAL A 166 -1.06 -16.07 1.64
CA VAL A 166 -1.83 -15.70 0.46
C VAL A 166 -0.83 -15.44 -0.66
N ARG A 167 -0.97 -16.14 -1.79
CA ARG A 167 -0.11 -15.92 -2.96
C ARG A 167 -0.89 -15.34 -4.12
N VAL A 168 -0.39 -14.31 -4.76
CA VAL A 168 -0.92 -13.78 -6.01
C VAL A 168 -0.02 -14.24 -7.14
N ILE A 169 -0.60 -15.00 -8.08
CA ILE A 169 0.08 -15.49 -9.28
C ILE A 169 -0.31 -14.59 -10.44
N VAL A 170 0.67 -13.99 -11.10
CA VAL A 170 0.48 -13.10 -12.24
C VAL A 170 1.26 -13.64 -13.43
N PRO A 171 0.60 -14.39 -14.34
CA PRO A 171 1.23 -14.85 -15.56
C PRO A 171 1.62 -13.69 -16.48
N TYR A 172 2.75 -13.83 -17.17
CA TYR A 172 3.11 -12.89 -18.23
C TYR A 172 2.12 -12.98 -19.39
N ARG A 173 1.64 -11.83 -19.85
CA ARG A 173 0.82 -11.71 -21.07
C ARG A 173 1.56 -10.79 -22.02
N PRO A 174 1.94 -11.24 -23.23
CA PRO A 174 2.65 -10.40 -24.17
C PRO A 174 1.82 -9.15 -24.48
N MET A 175 2.30 -7.99 -24.00
CA MET A 175 1.69 -6.71 -24.31
C MET A 175 1.86 -6.36 -25.78
N ASN A 176 1.01 -5.45 -26.25
CA ASN A 176 1.24 -4.77 -27.51
C ASN A 176 2.55 -3.96 -27.42
N THR A 177 3.61 -4.45 -28.06
CA THR A 177 4.92 -3.80 -28.14
C THR A 177 4.89 -2.48 -28.92
N SER A 178 3.74 -2.10 -29.48
CA SER A 178 3.54 -0.79 -30.10
C SER A 178 3.36 0.35 -29.11
N ASP A 179 3.17 0.09 -27.81
CA ASP A 179 3.15 1.14 -26.78
C ASP A 179 4.56 1.72 -26.59
N PRO A 180 4.81 3.01 -26.92
CA PRO A 180 6.14 3.60 -26.79
C PRO A 180 6.67 3.60 -25.36
N HIS A 181 5.79 3.57 -24.36
CA HIS A 181 6.19 3.54 -22.95
C HIS A 181 6.61 2.15 -22.48
N TYR A 182 6.36 1.10 -23.27
CA TYR A 182 6.79 -0.27 -22.96
C TYR A 182 8.30 -0.32 -22.65
N TYR A 183 9.11 0.45 -23.38
CA TYR A 183 10.57 0.51 -23.18
C TYR A 183 11.04 1.56 -22.18
N MET A 184 10.13 2.37 -21.63
CA MET A 184 10.44 3.45 -20.68
C MET A 184 10.31 3.04 -19.21
N TYR A 185 9.83 1.84 -18.93
CA TYR A 185 9.79 1.30 -17.58
C TYR A 185 11.20 1.14 -16.99
N ARG A 186 11.34 1.51 -15.71
CA ARG A 186 12.52 1.21 -14.91
C ARG A 186 12.09 0.70 -13.54
N PRO A 187 12.47 -0.53 -13.15
CA PRO A 187 12.31 -0.95 -11.78
C PRO A 187 13.25 -0.11 -10.93
N TYR A 188 12.84 0.18 -9.70
CA TYR A 188 13.73 0.83 -8.76
C TYR A 188 14.95 -0.07 -8.50
N PRO A 189 16.20 0.43 -8.59
CA PRO A 189 17.39 -0.42 -8.51
C PRO A 189 17.47 -1.30 -7.25
N LYS A 190 16.93 -0.81 -6.12
CA LYS A 190 16.85 -1.57 -4.88
C LYS A 190 15.85 -2.72 -4.95
N ASN A 191 14.71 -2.56 -5.65
CA ASN A 191 13.75 -3.65 -5.86
C ASN A 191 14.37 -4.79 -6.65
N ASN A 192 15.27 -4.50 -7.60
CA ASN A 192 16.04 -5.55 -8.28
C ASN A 192 16.97 -6.28 -7.29
N ARG A 193 17.68 -5.57 -6.42
CA ARG A 193 18.63 -6.18 -5.46
C ARG A 193 17.95 -6.99 -4.36
N ASP A 194 16.91 -6.43 -3.77
CA ASP A 194 16.30 -6.93 -2.53
C ASP A 194 14.95 -7.63 -2.73
N ILE A 195 14.37 -7.55 -3.95
CA ILE A 195 13.03 -8.05 -4.27
C ILE A 195 12.01 -7.54 -3.24
N THR A 196 11.68 -6.27 -3.36
CA THR A 196 10.79 -5.55 -2.45
C THR A 196 9.51 -5.11 -3.15
N TYR A 197 8.48 -4.79 -2.35
CA TYR A 197 7.20 -4.30 -2.85
C TYR A 197 7.23 -2.79 -3.15
N PRO A 198 6.55 -2.32 -4.23
CA PRO A 198 6.06 -3.07 -5.40
C PRO A 198 7.20 -3.44 -6.36
N TRP A 199 7.12 -4.57 -7.08
CA TRP A 199 8.19 -5.05 -7.99
C TRP A 199 7.89 -4.88 -9.47
N TRP A 200 7.01 -5.70 -10.04
CA TRP A 200 6.52 -5.57 -11.43
C TRP A 200 5.01 -5.32 -11.45
N ASP A 201 4.28 -5.97 -10.57
CA ASP A 201 2.83 -5.90 -10.52
C ASP A 201 2.42 -5.39 -9.16
N THR A 202 1.22 -4.83 -9.12
CA THR A 202 0.70 -4.20 -7.92
C THR A 202 -0.68 -4.71 -7.69
N THR A 203 -0.92 -5.10 -6.45
CA THR A 203 -2.15 -5.78 -6.06
C THR A 203 -2.71 -5.08 -4.84
N MET A 204 -4.01 -4.84 -4.84
CA MET A 204 -4.72 -4.41 -3.66
C MET A 204 -5.37 -5.63 -3.05
N ASN A 205 -4.97 -5.96 -1.82
CA ASN A 205 -5.46 -7.15 -1.14
C ASN A 205 -6.05 -6.75 0.21
N TRP A 206 -7.19 -7.35 0.56
CA TRP A 206 -7.82 -7.11 1.85
C TRP A 206 -8.65 -8.31 2.30
N LEU A 207 -8.82 -8.40 3.62
CA LEU A 207 -9.87 -9.21 4.24
C LEU A 207 -11.03 -8.29 4.58
N GLN A 208 -12.24 -8.67 4.19
CA GLN A 208 -13.49 -7.99 4.58
C GLN A 208 -14.21 -8.83 5.63
N ASP A 209 -14.35 -8.30 6.83
CA ASP A 209 -15.24 -8.88 7.85
C ASP A 209 -16.69 -8.75 7.35
N LEU A 210 -17.34 -9.89 7.11
CA LEU A 210 -18.70 -9.93 6.55
C LEU A 210 -19.77 -9.46 7.53
N ASP A 211 -19.49 -9.48 8.84
CA ASP A 211 -20.45 -9.08 9.86
C ASP A 211 -20.37 -7.57 10.13
N THR A 212 -19.17 -7.00 10.06
CA THR A 212 -18.94 -5.57 10.37
C THR A 212 -18.74 -4.68 9.16
N ASN A 213 -18.53 -5.28 7.97
CA ASN A 213 -18.08 -4.58 6.76
C ASN A 213 -16.77 -3.78 6.97
N SER A 214 -15.94 -4.22 7.92
CA SER A 214 -14.60 -3.66 8.14
C SER A 214 -13.60 -4.32 7.20
N THR A 215 -12.62 -3.56 6.72
CA THR A 215 -11.58 -4.04 5.83
C THR A 215 -10.22 -3.98 6.48
N ILE A 216 -9.45 -5.05 6.28
CA ILE A 216 -8.09 -5.22 6.78
C ILE A 216 -7.19 -5.36 5.54
N PRO A 217 -6.58 -4.26 5.06
CA PRO A 217 -5.68 -4.32 3.93
C PRO A 217 -4.40 -5.06 4.32
N PHE A 218 -3.77 -5.72 3.35
CA PHE A 218 -2.46 -6.31 3.54
C PHE A 218 -1.62 -6.18 2.27
N LEU A 219 -0.31 -6.00 2.48
CA LEU A 219 0.66 -5.85 1.41
C LEU A 219 1.25 -7.20 1.06
N THR A 220 1.41 -7.45 -0.23
CA THR A 220 2.16 -8.59 -0.74
C THR A 220 3.59 -8.16 -1.05
N GLN A 221 4.53 -9.09 -0.97
CA GLN A 221 5.90 -8.91 -1.41
C GLN A 221 6.23 -9.96 -2.46
N PRO A 222 7.17 -9.73 -3.38
CA PRO A 222 7.46 -10.77 -4.36
C PRO A 222 8.10 -11.99 -3.68
N TRP A 223 7.74 -13.17 -4.16
CA TRP A 223 8.23 -14.43 -3.61
C TRP A 223 9.76 -14.52 -3.68
N SER A 224 10.38 -14.86 -2.56
CA SER A 224 11.85 -14.91 -2.44
C SER A 224 12.52 -15.86 -3.44
N GLY A 225 11.80 -16.88 -3.94
CA GLY A 225 12.31 -17.79 -4.97
C GLY A 225 12.59 -17.15 -6.32
N HIS A 226 12.00 -15.99 -6.65
CA HIS A 226 12.38 -15.22 -7.84
C HIS A 226 13.88 -14.88 -7.84
N ARG A 227 14.44 -14.56 -6.66
CA ARG A 227 15.87 -14.26 -6.53
C ARG A 227 16.73 -15.46 -6.88
N GLN A 228 16.32 -16.66 -6.46
CA GLN A 228 17.04 -17.90 -6.73
C GLN A 228 17.00 -18.23 -8.21
N LEU A 229 15.82 -18.11 -8.84
CA LEU A 229 15.63 -18.30 -10.27
C LEU A 229 16.45 -17.31 -11.10
N ARG A 230 16.48 -16.02 -10.71
CA ARG A 230 17.34 -15.01 -11.33
C ARG A 230 18.80 -15.41 -11.32
N MET A 231 19.31 -15.82 -10.16
CA MET A 231 20.71 -16.20 -9.98
C MET A 231 21.05 -17.44 -10.80
N ALA A 232 20.14 -18.41 -10.91
CA ALA A 232 20.30 -19.58 -11.75
C ALA A 232 20.33 -19.21 -13.24
N ALA A 233 19.34 -18.43 -13.69
CA ALA A 233 19.25 -17.96 -15.08
C ALA A 233 20.50 -17.16 -15.50
N ARG A 234 21.02 -16.28 -14.63
CA ARG A 234 22.27 -15.55 -14.85
C ARG A 234 23.46 -16.47 -15.13
N ARG A 235 23.60 -17.55 -14.35
CA ARG A 235 24.69 -18.53 -14.52
C ARG A 235 24.58 -19.26 -15.86
N LEU A 236 23.35 -19.61 -16.26
CA LEU A 236 23.08 -20.31 -17.52
C LEU A 236 23.26 -19.43 -18.76
N ASN A 237 22.78 -18.19 -18.71
CA ASN A 237 22.86 -17.25 -19.82
C ASN A 237 24.29 -16.75 -20.12
N LYS A 238 25.29 -17.20 -19.33
CA LYS A 238 26.71 -16.80 -19.46
C LYS A 238 26.88 -15.29 -19.60
N VAL A 239 26.05 -14.51 -18.90
CA VAL A 239 26.11 -13.04 -18.94
C VAL A 239 27.52 -12.63 -18.56
N SER A 240 28.23 -12.00 -19.51
CA SER A 240 29.66 -11.73 -19.38
C SER A 240 29.93 -10.92 -18.12
N SER A 241 30.85 -11.40 -17.28
CA SER A 241 31.35 -10.68 -16.11
C SER A 241 32.00 -9.35 -16.48
N ASN A 242 32.36 -9.17 -17.75
CA ASN A 242 32.98 -7.95 -18.28
C ASN A 242 31.95 -6.85 -18.59
N LEU A 243 30.64 -7.16 -18.57
CA LEU A 243 29.62 -6.13 -18.69
C LEU A 243 29.56 -5.29 -17.40
N PRO A 244 29.45 -3.96 -17.50
CA PRO A 244 29.25 -3.12 -16.33
C PRO A 244 27.95 -3.54 -15.62
N GLU A 245 27.91 -3.36 -14.30
CA GLU A 245 26.82 -3.87 -13.45
C GLU A 245 25.44 -3.43 -13.95
N TRP A 246 25.29 -2.17 -14.37
CA TRP A 246 24.03 -1.64 -14.90
C TRP A 246 23.52 -2.38 -16.15
N ALA A 247 24.43 -2.83 -17.03
CA ALA A 247 24.05 -3.53 -18.25
C ALA A 247 23.57 -4.95 -17.93
N ARG A 248 24.24 -5.61 -16.97
CA ARG A 248 23.81 -6.91 -16.46
C ARG A 248 22.43 -6.81 -15.79
N LEU A 249 22.27 -5.84 -14.89
CA LEU A 249 21.00 -5.60 -14.20
C LEU A 249 19.84 -5.35 -15.17
N ARG A 250 20.06 -4.56 -16.23
CA ARG A 250 19.05 -4.34 -17.27
C ARG A 250 18.64 -5.61 -18.00
N GLU A 251 19.59 -6.45 -18.39
CA GLU A 251 19.30 -7.72 -19.06
C GLU A 251 18.49 -8.63 -18.14
N ASP A 252 18.85 -8.68 -16.84
CA ASP A 252 18.10 -9.46 -15.85
C ASP A 252 16.68 -8.93 -15.66
N GLU A 253 16.50 -7.61 -15.59
CA GLU A 253 15.19 -6.98 -15.46
C GLU A 253 14.29 -7.28 -16.65
N LEU A 254 14.82 -7.14 -17.88
CA LEU A 254 14.09 -7.48 -19.10
C LEU A 254 13.79 -8.98 -19.18
N TYR A 255 14.70 -9.82 -18.68
CA TYR A 255 14.49 -11.25 -18.58
C TYR A 255 13.33 -11.53 -17.63
N GLU A 256 13.35 -11.03 -16.41
CA GLU A 256 12.31 -11.34 -15.41
C GLU A 256 10.94 -10.81 -15.80
N ARG A 257 10.88 -9.61 -16.37
CA ARG A 257 9.64 -8.95 -16.76
C ARG A 257 8.69 -9.83 -17.58
N VAL A 258 9.24 -10.66 -18.47
CA VAL A 258 8.48 -11.45 -19.43
C VAL A 258 8.12 -12.85 -18.91
N ARG A 259 8.00 -12.98 -17.59
CA ARG A 259 7.77 -14.26 -16.90
C ARG A 259 6.65 -14.13 -15.88
N MET A 260 6.18 -15.27 -15.40
CA MET A 260 5.21 -15.31 -14.32
C MET A 260 5.82 -14.70 -13.06
N HIS A 261 5.07 -13.79 -12.44
CA HIS A 261 5.39 -13.23 -11.14
C HIS A 261 4.52 -13.88 -10.07
N ILE A 262 5.09 -13.98 -8.87
CA ILE A 262 4.46 -14.54 -7.69
C ILE A 262 4.71 -13.54 -6.57
N TYR A 263 3.63 -13.08 -5.97
CA TYR A 263 3.65 -12.25 -4.77
C TYR A 263 3.07 -13.06 -3.63
N GLU A 264 3.55 -12.86 -2.42
CA GLU A 264 3.07 -13.54 -1.22
C GLU A 264 2.88 -12.56 -0.07
N ALA A 265 1.87 -12.80 0.74
CA ALA A 265 1.63 -12.12 1.99
C ALA A 265 1.37 -13.17 3.06
N GLN A 266 1.95 -12.97 4.24
CA GLN A 266 1.56 -13.71 5.43
C GLN A 266 0.62 -12.84 6.24
N ILE A 267 -0.66 -13.21 6.26
CA ILE A 267 -1.67 -12.53 7.07
C ILE A 267 -1.76 -13.22 8.43
N ILE A 268 -1.87 -12.41 9.48
CA ILE A 268 -2.23 -12.89 10.82
C ILE A 268 -3.75 -12.76 10.91
N LEU A 269 -4.43 -13.87 11.10
CA LEU A 269 -5.88 -13.88 11.12
C LEU A 269 -6.38 -13.12 12.34
N PRO A 270 -7.34 -12.20 12.14
CA PRO A 270 -7.90 -11.37 13.21
C PRO A 270 -8.78 -12.21 14.14
N ARG A 271 -9.57 -11.54 14.98
CA ARG A 271 -10.58 -12.15 15.85
C ARG A 271 -11.52 -13.13 15.12
N ALA A 272 -12.17 -13.99 15.90
CA ALA A 272 -13.27 -14.83 15.45
C ALA A 272 -14.27 -14.10 14.52
N GLY A 273 -14.63 -14.74 13.40
CA GLY A 273 -15.53 -14.15 12.40
C GLY A 273 -15.43 -14.80 11.02
N LYS A 274 -16.20 -14.26 10.07
CA LYS A 274 -16.17 -14.66 8.65
C LYS A 274 -15.55 -13.56 7.81
N TYR A 275 -14.46 -13.87 7.14
CA TYR A 275 -13.69 -12.89 6.38
C TYR A 275 -13.67 -13.26 4.91
N LYS A 276 -14.11 -12.36 4.04
CA LYS A 276 -13.95 -12.52 2.60
C LYS A 276 -12.58 -11.97 2.18
N LEU A 277 -11.75 -12.84 1.62
CA LEU A 277 -10.52 -12.46 0.94
C LEU A 277 -10.87 -11.87 -0.43
N SER A 278 -10.28 -10.73 -0.74
CA SER A 278 -10.45 -10.09 -2.05
C SER A 278 -9.15 -9.44 -2.49
N SER A 279 -8.87 -9.58 -3.78
CA SER A 279 -7.67 -9.07 -4.43
C SER A 279 -8.00 -8.46 -5.79
N LEU A 280 -7.39 -7.31 -6.06
CA LEU A 280 -7.41 -6.65 -7.37
C LEU A 280 -5.98 -6.55 -7.89
N LEU A 281 -5.77 -6.92 -9.14
CA LEU A 281 -4.56 -6.61 -9.88
C LEU A 281 -4.71 -5.23 -10.51
N GLU A 282 -3.91 -4.29 -10.02
CA GLU A 282 -3.98 -2.88 -10.36
C GLU A 282 -3.09 -2.60 -11.57
N PHE A 283 -1.77 -2.74 -11.42
CA PHE A 283 -0.82 -2.56 -12.51
C PHE A 283 -0.03 -3.85 -12.75
N THR A 284 0.43 -4.02 -13.99
CA THR A 284 1.31 -5.12 -14.39
C THR A 284 2.56 -4.61 -15.08
N GLU A 285 3.61 -5.43 -15.08
CA GLU A 285 4.87 -5.20 -15.82
C GLU A 285 5.51 -3.83 -15.58
N GLY A 286 5.28 -3.24 -14.41
CA GLY A 286 5.92 -2.03 -13.97
C GLY A 286 5.22 -0.75 -14.37
N ARG A 287 4.05 -0.84 -15.01
CA ARG A 287 3.27 0.31 -15.51
C ARG A 287 2.85 1.31 -14.44
N TYR A 288 2.99 0.95 -13.16
CA TYR A 288 2.77 1.87 -12.06
C TYR A 288 3.88 2.92 -11.90
N ASN A 289 5.10 2.68 -12.42
CA ASN A 289 6.28 3.52 -12.19
C ASN A 289 6.88 4.10 -13.48
N PHE A 290 6.08 4.83 -14.26
CA PHE A 290 6.63 5.56 -15.41
C PHE A 290 7.47 6.76 -14.94
N GLU A 291 8.78 6.72 -15.19
CA GLU A 291 9.64 7.89 -14.99
C GLU A 291 9.50 8.90 -16.16
N TYR A 292 9.27 8.42 -17.38
CA TYR A 292 9.34 9.23 -18.61
C TYR A 292 8.03 9.30 -19.41
N GLY A 293 6.87 9.07 -18.79
CA GLY A 293 5.57 9.13 -19.46
C GLY A 293 4.39 9.19 -18.49
N PRO A 294 3.16 9.45 -18.98
CA PRO A 294 1.98 9.42 -18.13
C PRO A 294 1.69 8.00 -17.64
N VAL A 295 1.15 7.88 -16.43
CA VAL A 295 0.58 6.60 -15.98
C VAL A 295 -0.61 6.29 -16.89
N THR A 296 -0.57 5.16 -17.59
CA THR A 296 -1.65 4.78 -18.51
C THR A 296 -2.86 4.30 -17.72
N PRO A 297 -4.10 4.73 -18.06
CA PRO A 297 -5.31 4.24 -17.42
C PRO A 297 -5.36 2.71 -17.44
N TYR A 298 -5.60 2.12 -16.28
CA TYR A 298 -5.75 0.68 -16.12
C TYR A 298 -7.16 0.38 -15.60
N GLU A 299 -7.68 -0.77 -16.00
CA GLU A 299 -8.91 -1.33 -15.42
C GLU A 299 -8.47 -2.42 -14.44
N PRO A 300 -8.62 -2.20 -13.11
CA PRO A 300 -8.20 -3.18 -12.13
C PRO A 300 -8.94 -4.51 -12.37
N THR A 301 -8.20 -5.61 -12.36
CA THR A 301 -8.75 -6.95 -12.61
C THR A 301 -9.01 -7.65 -11.29
N ILE A 302 -10.24 -8.12 -11.07
CA ILE A 302 -10.56 -8.94 -9.90
C ILE A 302 -9.87 -10.30 -10.06
N LEU A 303 -9.17 -10.73 -9.03
CA LEU A 303 -8.47 -11.99 -9.04
C LEU A 303 -9.34 -13.10 -8.45
N PRO A 304 -9.60 -14.21 -9.17
CA PRO A 304 -10.28 -15.37 -8.59
C PRO A 304 -9.41 -15.99 -7.50
N VAL A 305 -10.05 -16.45 -6.42
CA VAL A 305 -9.37 -17.19 -5.35
C VAL A 305 -9.45 -18.69 -5.64
N LEU A 306 -8.29 -19.34 -5.59
CA LEU A 306 -8.12 -20.78 -5.75
C LEU A 306 -7.66 -21.42 -4.44
N PRO A 307 -8.19 -22.60 -4.08
CA PRO A 307 -9.24 -23.35 -4.79
C PRO A 307 -10.61 -22.63 -4.83
N PRO A 308 -11.47 -22.91 -5.82
CA PRO A 308 -12.77 -22.23 -5.92
C PRO A 308 -13.62 -22.40 -4.65
N GLY A 309 -14.21 -21.31 -4.18
CA GLY A 309 -15.04 -21.28 -2.96
C GLY A 309 -14.26 -21.14 -1.64
N SER A 310 -12.93 -20.97 -1.71
CA SER A 310 -12.08 -20.71 -0.53
C SER A 310 -11.90 -19.22 -0.21
N ASP A 311 -12.63 -18.33 -0.88
CA ASP A 311 -12.55 -16.88 -0.68
C ASP A 311 -13.12 -16.43 0.67
N VAL A 312 -13.88 -17.28 1.37
CA VAL A 312 -14.39 -17.00 2.71
C VAL A 312 -13.59 -17.78 3.76
N ILE A 313 -12.84 -17.06 4.58
CA ILE A 313 -12.04 -17.58 5.69
C ILE A 313 -12.88 -17.59 6.97
N LEU A 314 -12.91 -18.74 7.66
CA LEU A 314 -13.64 -18.94 8.90
C LEU A 314 -12.66 -18.95 10.09
N VAL A 315 -12.83 -18.01 11.01
CA VAL A 315 -12.04 -17.95 12.25
C VAL A 315 -12.95 -18.30 13.45
N ASP A 316 -12.58 -19.33 14.20
CA ASP A 316 -13.20 -19.88 15.41
C ASP A 316 -14.63 -20.42 15.28
N ASN A 317 -15.12 -20.73 14.07
CA ASN A 317 -16.43 -21.36 13.81
C ASN A 317 -17.62 -20.75 14.58
N LYS A 318 -17.53 -19.46 14.95
CA LYS A 318 -18.65 -18.78 15.62
C LYS A 318 -19.74 -18.50 14.61
N GLU A 319 -20.98 -18.85 14.96
CA GLU A 319 -22.14 -18.37 14.22
C GLU A 319 -22.11 -16.84 14.22
N ALA A 320 -22.39 -16.25 13.04
CA ALA A 320 -22.47 -14.81 12.88
C ALA A 320 -23.45 -14.25 13.94
N GLU A 321 -23.03 -13.22 14.66
CA GLU A 321 -23.91 -12.53 15.58
C GLU A 321 -25.04 -11.89 14.77
N GLN A 322 -26.26 -12.44 14.86
CA GLN A 322 -27.39 -12.03 14.00
C GLN A 322 -27.80 -10.56 14.18
N ASP A 323 -27.31 -9.90 15.23
CA ASP A 323 -27.62 -8.50 15.54
C ASP A 323 -26.38 -7.61 15.36
N SER A 324 -26.27 -7.02 14.16
CA SER A 324 -25.18 -6.11 13.78
C SER A 324 -25.00 -4.92 14.73
N GLU A 325 -26.07 -4.46 15.40
CA GLU A 325 -26.00 -3.33 16.33
C GLU A 325 -25.34 -3.77 17.65
N LYS A 326 -25.74 -4.92 18.19
CA LYS A 326 -25.11 -5.49 19.40
C LYS A 326 -23.63 -5.79 19.17
N LEU A 327 -23.28 -6.31 17.99
CA LEU A 327 -21.90 -6.54 17.61
C LEU A 327 -21.11 -5.22 17.59
N ALA A 328 -21.66 -4.16 16.99
CA ALA A 328 -21.03 -2.84 16.96
C ALA A 328 -20.84 -2.26 18.37
N GLU A 329 -21.82 -2.43 19.27
CA GLU A 329 -21.70 -2.04 20.68
C GLU A 329 -20.62 -2.83 21.41
N ALA A 330 -20.58 -4.16 21.23
CA ALA A 330 -19.57 -5.02 21.84
C ALA A 330 -18.15 -4.64 21.38
N LEU A 331 -17.97 -4.40 20.09
CA LEU A 331 -16.71 -3.96 19.49
C LEU A 331 -16.26 -2.59 20.01
N LEU A 332 -17.18 -1.63 20.12
CA LEU A 332 -16.86 -0.34 20.72
C LEU A 332 -16.43 -0.53 22.17
N ASN A 333 -17.17 -1.31 22.96
CA ASN A 333 -16.84 -1.56 24.37
C ASN A 333 -15.50 -2.27 24.55
N GLU A 334 -15.14 -3.18 23.64
CA GLU A 334 -13.83 -3.84 23.61
C GLU A 334 -12.73 -2.82 23.30
N HIS A 335 -12.89 -2.04 22.22
CA HIS A 335 -11.93 -1.02 21.83
C HIS A 335 -11.70 0.02 22.95
N MET A 336 -12.76 0.41 23.67
CA MET A 336 -12.67 1.36 24.78
C MET A 336 -11.89 0.84 26.00
N LYS A 337 -11.62 -0.46 26.09
CA LYS A 337 -10.75 -1.04 27.14
C LYS A 337 -9.26 -0.93 26.81
N LEU A 338 -8.90 -0.65 25.56
CA LEU A 338 -7.51 -0.50 25.15
C LEU A 338 -6.85 0.73 25.83
N PRO A 339 -5.52 0.71 26.02
CA PRO A 339 -4.78 1.86 26.52
C PRO A 339 -4.82 3.03 25.53
N LEU A 340 -4.55 4.25 26.00
CA LEU A 340 -4.45 5.41 25.11
C LEU A 340 -3.25 5.28 24.16
N CYS A 341 -3.46 5.60 22.88
CA CYS A 341 -2.39 5.64 21.90
C CYS A 341 -1.38 6.74 22.24
N LYS A 342 -0.08 6.39 22.21
CA LYS A 342 1.08 7.27 22.45
C LYS A 342 1.72 7.82 21.16
N GLY A 343 1.23 7.37 20.01
CA GLY A 343 1.76 7.67 18.68
C GLY A 343 0.66 7.99 17.67
N SER A 344 1.07 8.33 16.45
CA SER A 344 0.17 8.79 15.38
C SER A 344 0.24 7.89 14.13
N ASP A 345 0.77 6.69 14.28
CA ASP A 345 1.07 5.72 13.22
C ASP A 345 0.58 4.30 13.57
N HIS A 346 -0.40 4.19 14.48
CA HIS A 346 -0.93 2.90 14.93
C HIS A 346 -1.78 2.26 13.84
N PRO A 347 -1.52 0.98 13.48
CA PRO A 347 -2.35 0.26 12.53
C PRO A 347 -3.77 0.08 13.07
N GLY A 348 -4.77 0.12 12.18
CA GLY A 348 -6.16 0.03 12.57
C GLY A 348 -7.11 -0.33 11.44
N ARG A 349 -8.40 -0.28 11.75
CA ARG A 349 -9.51 -0.60 10.84
C ARG A 349 -10.72 0.30 11.08
N TRP A 350 -11.59 0.40 10.08
CA TRP A 350 -12.87 1.09 10.21
C TRP A 350 -13.94 0.15 10.75
N LEU A 351 -14.42 0.39 11.97
CA LEU A 351 -15.47 -0.40 12.62
C LEU A 351 -16.82 0.30 12.58
N PRO A 352 -17.95 -0.43 12.52
CA PRO A 352 -19.28 0.18 12.53
C PRO A 352 -19.52 0.95 13.82
N TRP A 353 -20.15 2.12 13.69
CA TRP A 353 -20.48 3.00 14.79
C TRP A 353 -21.92 2.76 15.27
N PRO A 354 -22.13 2.26 16.50
CA PRO A 354 -23.47 1.89 16.97
C PRO A 354 -24.41 3.09 17.03
N LYS A 355 -25.64 2.90 16.54
CA LYS A 355 -26.71 3.92 16.49
C LYS A 355 -27.08 4.42 17.88
N THR A 356 -27.15 3.52 18.86
CA THR A 356 -27.43 3.83 20.28
C THR A 356 -26.43 4.84 20.86
N ASN A 357 -25.18 4.80 20.40
CA ASN A 357 -24.09 5.63 20.91
C ASN A 357 -23.75 6.82 20.00
N ARG A 358 -24.54 7.13 18.96
CA ARG A 358 -24.36 8.33 18.08
C ARG A 358 -24.27 9.67 18.80
N LYS A 359 -24.66 9.75 20.06
CA LYS A 359 -24.56 10.96 20.90
C LYS A 359 -23.41 10.91 21.91
N GLN A 360 -22.69 9.79 22.02
CA GLN A 360 -21.60 9.66 22.99
C GLN A 360 -20.32 10.28 22.44
N ASN A 361 -19.74 11.21 23.20
CA ASN A 361 -18.56 11.96 22.79
C ASN A 361 -17.27 11.12 22.69
N GLN A 362 -17.28 9.85 23.13
CA GLN A 362 -16.07 9.09 23.48
C GLN A 362 -15.16 8.70 22.30
N VAL A 363 -15.64 8.74 21.06
CA VAL A 363 -14.79 8.71 19.84
C VAL A 363 -15.28 9.71 18.79
N LEU A 364 -16.05 10.73 19.20
CA LEU A 364 -16.45 11.80 18.29
C LEU A 364 -15.20 12.49 17.74
N GLY A 365 -15.18 12.72 16.42
CA GLY A 365 -13.99 13.21 15.70
C GLY A 365 -13.15 12.10 15.07
N LEU A 366 -13.47 10.83 15.31
CA LEU A 366 -12.86 9.66 14.65
C LEU A 366 -13.84 8.92 13.72
N VAL A 367 -14.98 9.55 13.41
CA VAL A 367 -16.12 8.92 12.72
C VAL A 367 -16.21 9.35 11.26
N TYR A 368 -16.34 8.38 10.36
CA TYR A 368 -16.53 8.53 8.91
C TYR A 368 -17.63 7.58 8.44
N HIS A 369 -18.67 8.06 7.75
CA HIS A 369 -19.74 7.21 7.16
C HIS A 369 -20.33 6.16 8.13
N ASP A 370 -20.74 6.57 9.33
CA ASP A 370 -21.24 5.66 10.39
C ASP A 370 -20.24 4.55 10.77
N LYS A 371 -18.94 4.78 10.57
CA LYS A 371 -17.83 3.96 11.08
C LYS A 371 -16.89 4.82 11.92
N PHE A 372 -16.07 4.21 12.77
CA PHE A 372 -15.00 4.88 13.50
C PHE A 372 -13.65 4.21 13.26
N TRP A 373 -12.58 5.01 13.29
CA TRP A 373 -11.22 4.49 13.22
C TRP A 373 -10.83 3.81 14.53
N ALA A 374 -10.45 2.54 14.46
CA ALA A 374 -10.11 1.71 15.60
C ALA A 374 -8.73 1.07 15.42
N PRO A 375 -7.66 1.61 16.04
CA PRO A 375 -6.38 0.94 16.12
C PRO A 375 -6.49 -0.44 16.81
N TYR A 376 -5.57 -1.34 16.49
CA TYR A 376 -5.61 -2.72 16.97
C TYR A 376 -5.20 -2.86 18.44
N ASP A 377 -4.23 -2.06 18.90
CA ASP A 377 -3.51 -2.24 20.18
C ASP A 377 -3.73 -1.09 21.17
N CYS A 378 -4.29 0.03 20.72
CA CYS A 378 -4.58 1.20 21.52
C CYS A 378 -5.88 1.88 21.07
N ARG A 379 -6.32 2.88 21.82
CA ARG A 379 -7.44 3.75 21.44
C ARG A 379 -7.03 5.21 21.44
N TYR A 380 -7.54 5.95 20.46
CA TYR A 380 -7.50 7.39 20.48
C TYR A 380 -8.64 7.91 21.36
N ARG A 381 -8.42 9.01 22.08
CA ARG A 381 -9.47 9.72 22.79
C ARG A 381 -9.81 11.02 22.05
N PRO A 382 -11.06 11.51 22.16
CA PRO A 382 -11.42 12.81 21.64
C PRO A 382 -10.62 13.90 22.38
N ILE A 383 -9.87 14.69 21.63
CA ILE A 383 -9.19 15.89 22.12
C ILE A 383 -9.86 17.07 21.43
N SER A 384 -10.58 17.89 22.21
CA SER A 384 -11.11 19.14 21.68
C SER A 384 -9.97 20.07 21.26
N TYR A 385 -10.22 20.96 20.30
CA TYR A 385 -9.21 21.92 19.85
C TYR A 385 -8.74 22.83 20.98
N GLU A 386 -9.61 23.14 21.94
CA GLU A 386 -9.27 23.88 23.15
C GLU A 386 -8.31 23.11 24.06
N GLN A 387 -8.57 21.81 24.27
CA GLN A 387 -7.66 20.92 25.00
C GLN A 387 -6.33 20.76 24.28
N PHE A 388 -6.34 20.67 22.96
CA PHE A 388 -5.12 20.62 22.17
C PHE A 388 -4.29 21.88 22.35
N ASN A 389 -4.92 23.07 22.31
CA ASN A 389 -4.22 24.33 22.59
C ASN A 389 -3.55 24.32 23.98
N ARG A 390 -4.28 23.89 25.02
CA ARG A 390 -3.73 23.73 26.39
C ARG A 390 -2.55 22.77 26.43
N CYS A 391 -2.70 21.57 25.88
CA CYS A 391 -1.65 20.57 25.81
C CYS A 391 -0.38 21.12 25.15
N VAL A 392 -0.53 21.73 23.97
CA VAL A 392 0.59 22.22 23.17
C VAL A 392 1.25 23.43 23.84
N SER A 393 0.49 24.39 24.34
CA SER A 393 1.08 25.59 24.95
C SER A 393 1.88 25.27 26.22
N HIS A 394 1.56 24.15 26.88
CA HIS A 394 2.27 23.64 28.04
C HIS A 394 3.48 22.77 27.68
N LYS A 395 3.34 21.83 26.73
CA LYS A 395 4.42 20.90 26.35
C LYS A 395 5.39 21.47 25.32
N TYR A 396 4.91 22.35 24.44
CA TYR A 396 5.57 22.81 23.21
C TYR A 396 5.45 24.34 23.06
N GLY A 397 5.81 25.07 24.12
CA GLY A 397 5.60 26.52 24.23
C GLY A 397 6.38 27.38 23.22
N ARG A 398 7.40 26.85 22.54
CA ARG A 398 8.10 27.54 21.44
C ARG A 398 7.32 27.48 20.12
N GLY A 399 6.30 26.62 20.02
CA GLY A 399 5.40 26.52 18.89
C GLY A 399 5.68 25.34 17.96
N MET A 400 5.07 25.38 16.78
CA MET A 400 5.17 24.35 15.75
C MET A 400 5.50 24.93 14.38
N ASP A 401 6.30 24.22 13.59
CA ASP A 401 6.48 24.47 12.18
C ASP A 401 5.79 23.39 11.35
N MET A 402 5.08 23.79 10.30
CA MET A 402 4.31 22.91 9.42
C MET A 402 4.70 23.15 7.97
N TYR A 403 5.50 22.25 7.39
CA TYR A 403 5.90 22.27 5.99
C TYR A 403 5.10 21.23 5.21
N GLY A 404 4.23 21.67 4.31
CA GLY A 404 3.38 20.72 3.58
C GLY A 404 2.54 21.33 2.48
N ASP A 405 1.82 20.43 1.81
CA ASP A 405 0.94 20.74 0.69
C ASP A 405 -0.46 21.23 1.16
N SER A 406 -1.40 21.24 0.23
CA SER A 406 -2.79 21.59 0.48
C SER A 406 -3.46 20.76 1.57
N ASN A 407 -3.11 19.49 1.76
CA ASN A 407 -3.70 18.67 2.82
C ASN A 407 -3.27 19.17 4.21
N LEU A 408 -1.99 19.54 4.37
CA LEU A 408 -1.52 20.14 5.63
C LEU A 408 -2.17 21.51 5.89
N ARG A 409 -2.43 22.28 4.84
CA ARG A 409 -3.19 23.55 4.95
C ARG A 409 -4.65 23.32 5.36
N ARG A 410 -5.27 22.23 4.91
CA ARG A 410 -6.62 21.83 5.36
C ARG A 410 -6.62 21.45 6.85
N SER A 411 -5.59 20.75 7.33
CA SER A 411 -5.38 20.53 8.77
C SER A 411 -5.27 21.84 9.54
N LEU A 412 -4.52 22.82 9.01
CA LEU A 412 -4.38 24.15 9.61
C LEU A 412 -5.72 24.91 9.68
N LYS A 413 -6.54 24.87 8.62
CA LYS A 413 -7.89 25.45 8.64
C LYS A 413 -8.74 24.87 9.78
N LYS A 414 -8.68 23.55 10.00
CA LYS A 414 -9.35 22.89 11.13
C LYS A 414 -8.82 23.38 12.48
N PHE A 415 -7.50 23.44 12.67
CA PHE A 415 -6.91 23.95 13.92
C PHE A 415 -7.39 25.36 14.22
N ILE A 416 -7.18 26.29 13.28
CA ILE A 416 -7.47 27.72 13.47
C ILE A 416 -8.96 27.96 13.70
N SER A 417 -9.82 27.19 13.06
CA SER A 417 -11.28 27.29 13.23
C SER A 417 -11.83 26.51 14.42
N HIS A 418 -11.00 25.90 15.26
CA HIS A 418 -11.44 25.04 16.36
C HIS A 418 -12.43 23.95 15.88
N GLY A 419 -12.10 23.31 14.75
CA GLY A 419 -12.90 22.28 14.11
C GLY A 419 -14.15 22.77 13.37
N GLN A 420 -14.41 24.08 13.31
CA GLN A 420 -15.62 24.60 12.66
C GLN A 420 -15.55 24.58 11.14
N TRP A 421 -14.37 24.70 10.54
CA TRP A 421 -14.22 24.64 9.08
C TRP A 421 -14.83 23.35 8.54
N CYS A 422 -15.80 23.48 7.64
CA CYS A 422 -16.53 22.36 7.06
C CYS A 422 -17.18 21.40 8.09
N LYS A 423 -17.62 21.90 9.24
CA LYS A 423 -18.35 21.06 10.21
C LYS A 423 -19.70 20.63 9.62
N ASN A 424 -20.03 19.33 9.69
CA ASN A 424 -21.27 18.75 9.18
C ASN A 424 -21.57 19.05 7.70
N TRP A 425 -20.55 19.19 6.85
CA TRP A 425 -20.69 19.58 5.44
C TRP A 425 -21.58 18.64 4.63
N GLN A 426 -21.61 17.34 4.99
CA GLN A 426 -22.41 16.31 4.33
C GLN A 426 -23.91 16.62 4.37
N LYS A 427 -24.39 17.36 5.39
CA LYS A 427 -25.81 17.76 5.50
C LYS A 427 -26.22 18.79 4.44
N ASN A 428 -25.25 19.41 3.78
CA ASN A 428 -25.47 20.43 2.75
C ASN A 428 -25.25 19.90 1.33
N LEU A 429 -24.98 18.60 1.16
CA LEU A 429 -24.85 17.97 -0.16
C LEU A 429 -26.20 17.97 -0.88
N THR A 430 -26.21 18.53 -2.09
CA THR A 430 -27.40 18.59 -2.97
C THR A 430 -27.38 17.51 -4.06
N GLU A 431 -26.22 16.90 -4.32
CA GLU A 431 -25.99 15.84 -5.31
C GLU A 431 -25.05 14.76 -4.73
N PRO A 432 -25.14 13.49 -5.19
CA PRO A 432 -24.18 12.45 -4.82
C PRO A 432 -22.77 12.85 -5.26
N MET A 433 -21.78 12.61 -4.39
CA MET A 433 -20.38 12.98 -4.65
C MET A 433 -19.75 12.16 -5.77
N VAL A 434 -20.29 10.97 -6.02
CA VAL A 434 -19.93 10.09 -7.12
C VAL A 434 -21.16 9.88 -8.01
N PRO A 435 -21.14 10.34 -9.28
CA PRO A 435 -22.19 10.00 -10.22
C PRO A 435 -22.31 8.48 -10.40
N ASP A 436 -23.52 7.93 -10.40
CA ASP A 436 -23.80 6.49 -10.57
C ASP A 436 -23.18 5.87 -11.83
N SER A 437 -22.83 6.70 -12.82
CA SER A 437 -22.20 6.31 -14.08
C SER A 437 -20.69 6.04 -13.96
N ILE A 438 -20.04 6.51 -12.88
CA ILE A 438 -18.59 6.36 -12.63
C ILE A 438 -18.31 5.22 -11.63
N LEU A 439 -19.33 4.79 -10.87
CA LEU A 439 -19.24 3.56 -10.07
C LEU A 439 -18.95 2.38 -11.03
N PRO A 440 -17.90 1.56 -10.78
CA PRO A 440 -17.65 0.37 -11.56
C PRO A 440 -18.93 -0.48 -11.63
N LYS A 441 -19.15 -1.15 -12.76
CA LYS A 441 -20.24 -2.15 -12.90
C LYS A 441 -19.88 -3.44 -12.11
N LEU A 442 -19.43 -3.30 -10.87
CA LEU A 442 -19.41 -4.37 -9.88
C LEU A 442 -20.88 -4.61 -9.47
N ASN A 443 -21.27 -5.88 -9.38
CA ASN A 443 -22.67 -6.32 -9.21
C ASN A 443 -23.50 -5.37 -8.35
N LYS A 444 -24.38 -4.62 -9.02
CA LYS A 444 -25.29 -3.62 -8.44
C LYS A 444 -26.37 -4.35 -7.64
N THR A 445 -26.08 -4.70 -6.39
CA THR A 445 -27.12 -5.21 -5.49
C THR A 445 -27.35 -4.33 -4.26
N LEU A 446 -26.57 -3.28 -4.04
CA LEU A 446 -26.73 -2.45 -2.86
C LEU A 446 -26.50 -0.98 -3.21
N VAL A 447 -27.34 -0.12 -2.62
CA VAL A 447 -27.32 1.35 -2.67
C VAL A 447 -28.14 1.98 -3.81
N THR A 448 -29.45 2.12 -3.55
CA THR A 448 -30.27 3.19 -4.12
C THR A 448 -30.78 4.07 -3.00
N ALA A 449 -30.46 5.36 -3.08
CA ALA A 449 -31.38 6.50 -2.98
C ALA A 449 -30.61 7.72 -2.46
N PHE A 450 -30.56 8.80 -3.24
CA PHE A 450 -30.94 10.17 -2.85
C PHE A 450 -30.41 11.17 -3.88
N ASN A 451 -31.33 11.88 -4.56
CA ASN A 451 -31.32 13.33 -4.80
C ASN A 451 -32.02 13.75 -6.10
N LYS A 452 -32.84 14.81 -6.00
CA LYS A 452 -33.12 15.78 -7.07
C LYS A 452 -33.56 17.11 -6.45
N ARG A 453 -32.85 18.22 -6.76
CA ARG A 453 -33.37 19.40 -7.49
C ARG A 453 -32.35 20.57 -7.47
N GLN A 454 -32.11 21.13 -8.66
CA GLN A 454 -31.23 22.26 -8.98
C GLN A 454 -31.97 23.60 -8.92
N VAL A 455 -31.27 24.70 -8.58
CA VAL A 455 -31.47 26.06 -9.12
C VAL A 455 -30.14 26.85 -9.03
N THR A 456 -29.83 27.64 -10.07
CA THR A 456 -28.60 28.44 -10.30
C THR A 456 -28.86 29.95 -10.18
N ILE A 457 -28.08 30.73 -9.41
CA ILE A 457 -27.90 32.19 -9.62
C ILE A 457 -26.58 32.74 -8.96
N PRO A 458 -26.08 33.97 -9.22
CA PRO A 458 -24.66 34.25 -9.50
C PRO A 458 -23.93 35.04 -8.40
N ILE A 459 -22.59 35.03 -8.46
CA ILE A 459 -21.66 35.62 -7.49
C ILE A 459 -21.31 37.08 -7.85
N PRO A 460 -21.34 38.05 -6.90
CA PRO A 460 -20.69 39.34 -7.08
C PRO A 460 -19.21 39.30 -6.64
N ALA A 461 -18.34 39.84 -7.49
CA ALA A 461 -16.93 40.06 -7.19
C ALA A 461 -16.73 41.33 -6.34
N THR A 462 -15.85 41.27 -5.34
CA THR A 462 -15.29 42.47 -4.73
C THR A 462 -13.77 42.38 -4.67
N ASN A 463 -13.15 43.10 -5.59
CA ASN A 463 -11.75 43.50 -5.54
C ASN A 463 -11.57 44.61 -4.51
N ASN A 464 -10.54 44.53 -3.67
CA ASN A 464 -9.78 45.71 -3.30
C ASN A 464 -8.36 45.32 -2.85
N PRO A 465 -7.32 45.64 -3.62
CA PRO A 465 -5.93 45.48 -3.21
C PRO A 465 -5.46 46.79 -2.58
N ASN A 466 -5.24 46.80 -1.26
CA ASN A 466 -4.30 47.67 -0.56
C ASN A 466 -4.47 47.48 0.95
N ASN A 467 -3.59 46.68 1.57
CA ASN A 467 -3.12 47.00 2.90
C ASN A 467 -1.86 46.20 3.25
N ASP A 468 -0.83 46.95 3.67
CA ASP A 468 0.36 46.48 4.38
C ASP A 468 -0.03 45.57 5.55
N GLN A 469 0.37 44.29 5.51
CA GLN A 469 0.08 43.27 6.53
C GLN A 469 1.36 42.63 7.09
N SER A 470 2.29 43.44 7.62
CA SER A 470 3.28 42.92 8.58
C SER A 470 2.81 43.26 10.00
N ASN A 471 2.36 42.24 10.75
CA ASN A 471 2.04 42.24 12.20
C ASN A 471 0.58 42.32 12.67
N ILE A 472 -0.42 41.96 11.88
CA ILE A 472 -1.76 41.68 12.44
C ILE A 472 -1.90 40.16 12.62
N GLY A 473 -1.75 39.68 13.86
CA GLY A 473 -2.01 38.28 14.23
C GLY A 473 -3.44 37.90 13.89
N TYR A 474 -3.62 36.72 13.29
CA TYR A 474 -4.91 36.24 12.84
C TYR A 474 -5.84 35.90 14.01
N ARG A 475 -7.15 36.13 13.87
CA ARG A 475 -8.17 35.73 14.87
C ARG A 475 -8.92 34.50 14.39
N SER A 476 -9.02 33.49 15.26
CA SER A 476 -9.74 32.24 15.01
C SER A 476 -11.18 32.48 14.51
N PRO A 477 -11.58 31.89 13.36
CA PRO A 477 -12.96 31.77 12.97
C PRO A 477 -13.72 30.84 13.90
N ARG A 478 -14.53 31.43 14.77
CA ARG A 478 -15.45 30.66 15.62
C ARG A 478 -16.72 30.20 14.92
N GLU A 479 -16.93 30.61 13.67
CA GLU A 479 -18.07 30.20 12.84
C GLU A 479 -17.65 30.06 11.37
N TYR A 480 -17.89 28.88 10.79
CA TYR A 480 -17.85 28.63 9.34
C TYR A 480 -19.28 28.42 8.84
N LYS A 481 -19.76 29.27 7.92
CA LYS A 481 -21.17 29.29 7.48
C LYS A 481 -21.31 28.77 6.05
N TYR A 482 -22.28 27.89 5.84
CA TYR A 482 -22.70 27.47 4.51
C TYR A 482 -23.62 28.54 3.91
N LEU A 483 -23.08 29.31 2.98
CA LEU A 483 -23.75 30.37 2.23
C LEU A 483 -24.36 29.82 0.93
N VAL A 484 -23.70 28.85 0.28
CA VAL A 484 -24.16 28.26 -0.99
C VAL A 484 -23.79 26.77 -1.10
N PRO A 485 -24.53 25.96 -1.88
CA PRO A 485 -24.24 24.53 -2.04
C PRO A 485 -22.83 24.22 -2.56
N GLU A 486 -22.27 25.06 -3.43
CA GLU A 486 -20.96 24.87 -4.06
C GLU A 486 -19.81 24.85 -3.04
N GLN A 487 -19.99 25.45 -1.86
CA GLN A 487 -19.03 25.39 -0.76
C GLN A 487 -18.75 23.96 -0.26
N THR A 488 -19.69 23.03 -0.44
CA THR A 488 -19.48 21.63 -0.05
C THR A 488 -18.35 20.99 -0.84
N ARG A 489 -18.11 21.44 -2.08
CA ARG A 489 -16.96 21.01 -2.87
C ARG A 489 -15.65 21.40 -2.20
N SER A 490 -15.60 22.52 -1.49
CA SER A 490 -14.41 22.91 -0.73
C SER A 490 -14.11 22.01 0.46
N CYS A 491 -15.17 21.50 1.08
CA CYS A 491 -15.06 20.55 2.16
C CYS A 491 -14.57 19.18 1.69
N TYR A 492 -14.89 18.78 0.47
CA TYR A 492 -14.49 17.48 -0.05
C TYR A 492 -13.21 17.49 -0.90
N CYS A 493 -13.01 18.51 -1.75
CA CYS A 493 -11.98 18.49 -2.78
C CYS A 493 -11.30 19.82 -3.12
N GLU A 494 -11.89 21.00 -2.90
CA GLU A 494 -11.20 22.24 -3.33
C GLU A 494 -9.87 22.45 -2.63
N ASP A 495 -9.00 23.16 -3.34
CA ASP A 495 -7.69 23.55 -2.88
C ASP A 495 -7.77 24.54 -1.70
N TYR A 496 -6.64 24.80 -1.07
CA TYR A 496 -6.57 25.64 0.12
C TYR A 496 -7.10 27.07 -0.11
N THR A 497 -7.11 27.59 -1.34
CA THR A 497 -7.71 28.89 -1.73
C THR A 497 -9.20 28.78 -2.10
N GLU A 498 -10.01 28.08 -1.31
CA GLU A 498 -11.45 28.00 -1.56
C GLU A 498 -12.10 29.41 -1.63
N PRO A 499 -13.08 29.64 -2.53
CA PRO A 499 -13.64 30.98 -2.78
C PRO A 499 -14.28 31.65 -1.56
N TYR A 500 -14.70 30.85 -0.58
CA TYR A 500 -15.44 31.30 0.60
C TYR A 500 -14.57 31.34 1.86
N TRP A 501 -13.27 31.06 1.72
CA TRP A 501 -12.32 31.27 2.78
C TRP A 501 -12.09 32.76 2.96
N ARG A 502 -12.14 33.20 4.21
CA ARG A 502 -11.91 34.59 4.58
C ARG A 502 -10.42 34.82 4.81
N PRO A 503 -9.73 35.63 3.98
CA PRO A 503 -8.29 35.89 4.14
C PRO A 503 -7.95 36.52 5.50
N GLU A 504 -8.92 37.12 6.18
CA GLU A 504 -8.76 37.65 7.54
C GLU A 504 -8.47 36.58 8.60
N TRP A 505 -8.73 35.30 8.29
CA TRP A 505 -8.42 34.16 9.17
C TRP A 505 -7.02 33.61 8.97
N PHE A 506 -6.59 33.51 7.72
CA PHE A 506 -5.19 33.56 7.28
C PHE A 506 -5.15 33.65 5.76
N ASP A 507 -4.09 34.25 5.22
CA ASP A 507 -3.84 34.17 3.77
C ASP A 507 -3.49 32.73 3.38
N ALA A 508 -4.50 32.00 2.89
CA ALA A 508 -4.31 30.64 2.43
C ALA A 508 -3.35 30.59 1.23
N GLY A 509 -3.31 31.63 0.39
CA GLY A 509 -2.39 31.81 -0.72
C GLY A 509 -0.94 32.03 -0.28
N GLY A 510 -0.74 32.59 0.91
CA GLY A 510 0.56 32.97 1.45
C GLY A 510 1.49 31.77 1.63
N ARG A 511 2.71 31.87 1.07
CA ARG A 511 3.71 30.81 1.15
C ARG A 511 4.10 30.49 2.58
N ARG A 512 4.35 31.51 3.41
CA ARG A 512 4.52 31.35 4.85
C ARG A 512 3.45 32.15 5.57
N VAL A 513 2.75 31.50 6.50
CA VAL A 513 1.84 32.17 7.43
C VAL A 513 2.23 31.82 8.85
N ASN A 514 2.23 32.82 9.73
CA ASN A 514 2.38 32.62 11.15
C ASN A 514 1.01 32.83 11.78
N VAL A 515 0.54 31.84 12.53
CA VAL A 515 -0.78 31.88 13.14
C VAL A 515 -0.65 31.73 14.65
N ASP A 516 -1.29 32.65 15.35
CA ASP A 516 -1.43 32.60 16.80
C ASP A 516 -2.65 31.74 17.13
N MET A 517 -2.40 30.61 17.79
CA MET A 517 -3.42 29.72 18.31
C MET A 517 -3.71 30.13 19.75
N ASN A 518 -4.97 30.28 20.14
CA ASN A 518 -5.35 30.59 21.52
C ASN A 518 -6.78 30.18 21.83
N ASN A 519 -7.01 29.91 23.11
CA ASN A 519 -8.33 29.85 23.69
C ASN A 519 -8.77 31.25 24.13
N THR A 520 -10.07 31.49 24.22
CA THR A 520 -10.57 32.56 25.11
C THR A 520 -10.26 32.22 26.55
N LEU A 521 -10.24 33.27 27.37
CA LEU A 521 -10.28 33.14 28.82
C LEU A 521 -11.46 32.27 29.29
N GLN A 522 -12.62 32.34 28.62
CA GLN A 522 -13.78 31.53 28.99
C GLN A 522 -13.60 30.06 28.62
N GLU A 523 -13.10 29.75 27.42
CA GLU A 523 -12.78 28.39 26.98
C GLU A 523 -11.71 27.76 27.88
N SER A 524 -10.60 28.48 28.11
CA SER A 524 -9.51 28.04 29.00
C SER A 524 -10.02 27.78 30.43
N ARG A 525 -10.91 28.62 30.97
CA ARG A 525 -11.56 28.38 32.27
C ARG A 525 -12.49 27.17 32.26
N ARG A 526 -13.24 26.95 31.17
CA ARG A 526 -14.16 25.80 31.04
C ARG A 526 -13.44 24.46 30.99
N LEU A 527 -12.20 24.43 30.51
CA LEU A 527 -11.36 23.22 30.53
C LEU A 527 -11.06 22.75 31.96
N GLY A 528 -11.07 23.66 32.94
CA GLY A 528 -10.67 23.36 34.31
C GLY A 528 -9.19 22.98 34.40
N ASP A 529 -8.90 22.04 35.29
CA ASP A 529 -7.56 21.48 35.46
C ASP A 529 -7.39 20.29 34.51
N THR A 530 -6.28 20.26 33.79
CA THR A 530 -5.96 19.18 32.85
C THR A 530 -4.69 18.45 33.25
N GLU A 531 -4.51 17.23 32.75
CA GLU A 531 -3.30 16.43 32.98
C GLU A 531 -2.02 17.05 32.38
N TRP A 532 -2.14 18.04 31.49
CA TRP A 532 -1.01 18.74 30.87
C TRP A 532 -0.65 20.03 31.62
N ASP A 533 -1.42 20.39 32.65
CA ASP A 533 -1.26 21.67 33.32
C ASP A 533 0.06 21.73 34.08
N ASP A 534 0.77 22.82 33.84
CA ASP A 534 1.90 23.29 34.62
C ASP A 534 1.43 24.59 35.29
N PRO A 535 1.42 24.69 36.64
CA PRO A 535 0.91 25.86 37.35
C PRO A 535 1.60 27.18 36.97
N GLU A 536 2.90 27.14 36.69
CA GLU A 536 3.67 28.32 36.30
C GLU A 536 3.31 28.75 34.88
N ILE A 537 3.21 27.78 33.96
CA ILE A 537 2.80 28.07 32.57
C ILE A 537 1.36 28.59 32.53
N ARG A 538 0.45 28.01 33.31
CA ARG A 538 -0.95 28.44 33.35
C ARG A 538 -1.11 29.88 33.84
N THR A 539 -0.26 30.30 34.77
CA THR A 539 -0.24 31.68 35.29
C THR A 539 0.27 32.67 34.24
N ARG A 540 1.36 32.32 33.54
CA ARG A 540 1.97 33.22 32.54
C ARG A 540 1.29 33.18 31.17
N ASN A 541 0.56 32.11 30.85
CA ASN A 541 -0.14 31.90 29.57
C ASN A 541 -1.61 31.50 29.79
N PRO A 542 -2.45 32.41 30.32
CA PRO A 542 -3.84 32.11 30.69
C PRO A 542 -4.77 31.84 29.50
N LEU A 543 -4.30 32.05 28.27
CA LEU A 543 -5.06 31.87 27.03
C LEU A 543 -4.63 30.61 26.27
N ASP A 544 -3.73 29.80 26.83
CA ASP A 544 -3.23 28.59 26.19
C ASP A 544 -2.63 28.88 24.80
N ALA A 545 -1.93 30.02 24.69
CA ALA A 545 -1.49 30.54 23.42
C ALA A 545 -0.19 29.86 22.95
N PHE A 546 -0.11 29.54 21.67
CA PHE A 546 1.12 29.09 21.01
C PHE A 546 1.12 29.51 19.53
N LYS A 547 2.26 29.35 18.86
CA LYS A 547 2.41 29.76 17.45
C LYS A 547 2.55 28.56 16.53
N ILE A 548 1.95 28.66 15.35
CA ILE A 548 2.19 27.76 14.23
C ILE A 548 2.78 28.58 13.08
N SER A 549 3.98 28.23 12.62
CA SER A 549 4.50 28.70 11.33
C SER A 549 4.20 27.67 10.27
N SER A 550 3.28 27.97 9.34
CA SER A 550 2.96 27.09 8.23
C SER A 550 3.60 27.58 6.94
N TYR A 551 4.41 26.72 6.33
CA TYR A 551 4.97 26.91 5.00
C TYR A 551 4.27 26.00 3.99
N LYS A 552 3.68 26.60 2.96
CA LYS A 552 3.05 25.87 1.85
C LYS A 552 4.11 25.55 0.82
N TRP A 553 4.46 24.28 0.71
CA TRP A 553 5.28 23.78 -0.38
C TRP A 553 4.58 22.68 -1.17
N ASP A 554 4.82 22.66 -2.48
CA ASP A 554 4.23 21.70 -3.41
C ASP A 554 5.18 20.50 -3.55
N GLY A 555 5.52 19.87 -2.42
CA GLY A 555 6.63 18.90 -2.31
C GLY A 555 8.01 19.56 -2.47
N LEU A 556 9.05 18.76 -2.71
CA LEU A 556 10.40 19.19 -3.08
C LEU A 556 10.52 19.44 -4.59
N THR A 557 9.45 19.95 -5.18
CA THR A 557 9.33 20.13 -6.63
C THR A 557 9.77 21.52 -7.07
N TYR A 558 9.97 21.68 -8.38
CA TYR A 558 10.24 22.96 -9.03
C TYR A 558 9.02 23.93 -9.03
N LEU A 559 7.84 23.48 -8.58
CA LEU A 559 6.61 24.29 -8.56
C LEU A 559 6.59 25.31 -7.41
N ASN A 560 7.56 25.21 -6.50
CA ASN A 560 7.70 26.12 -5.37
C ASN A 560 8.24 27.48 -5.82
N ASN A 561 7.56 28.55 -5.40
CA ASN A 561 8.05 29.91 -5.53
C ASN A 561 7.77 30.69 -4.22
N PRO A 562 8.79 31.00 -3.40
CA PRO A 562 10.21 30.72 -3.61
C PRO A 562 10.55 29.22 -3.52
N PRO A 563 11.73 28.78 -4.00
CA PRO A 563 12.16 27.38 -3.98
C PRO A 563 12.13 26.77 -2.57
N TRP A 564 11.87 25.47 -2.49
CA TRP A 564 11.71 24.75 -1.21
C TRP A 564 13.00 24.80 -0.37
N GLU A 565 14.17 24.95 -0.98
CA GLU A 565 15.45 25.04 -0.28
C GLU A 565 15.55 26.21 0.69
N THR A 566 14.74 27.24 0.47
CA THR A 566 14.68 28.43 1.33
C THR A 566 13.68 28.26 2.48
N ALA A 567 12.84 27.22 2.43
CA ALA A 567 11.73 27.06 3.35
C ALA A 567 12.23 26.90 4.80
N VAL A 568 13.10 25.92 5.06
CA VAL A 568 13.57 25.63 6.43
C VAL A 568 14.48 26.74 6.95
N ILE A 569 15.47 27.12 6.16
CA ILE A 569 16.49 28.12 6.56
C ILE A 569 15.86 29.52 6.73
N GLY A 570 14.81 29.83 5.97
CA GLY A 570 14.09 31.10 6.07
C GLY A 570 13.23 31.23 7.32
N ASN A 571 13.02 30.16 8.09
CA ASN A 571 12.43 30.29 9.40
C ASN A 571 13.50 30.69 10.42
N THR A 572 13.22 31.67 11.27
CA THR A 572 14.16 32.10 12.32
C THR A 572 13.58 31.88 13.72
N VAL A 573 12.38 31.34 13.81
CA VAL A 573 11.67 31.15 15.07
C VAL A 573 12.04 29.79 15.65
N PRO A 574 12.61 29.70 16.86
CA PRO A 574 12.82 28.43 17.53
C PRO A 574 11.47 27.72 17.74
N THR A 575 11.41 26.43 17.46
CA THR A 575 10.17 25.63 17.53
C THR A 575 10.40 24.37 18.36
N ASP A 576 9.34 23.80 18.92
CA ASP A 576 9.41 22.52 19.65
C ASP A 576 9.00 21.32 18.78
N VAL A 577 8.19 21.55 17.74
CA VAL A 577 7.71 20.52 16.82
C VAL A 577 7.87 20.99 15.38
N ALA A 578 8.48 20.19 14.52
CA ALA A 578 8.57 20.47 13.09
C ALA A 578 7.98 19.32 12.28
N ILE A 579 6.97 19.61 11.48
CA ILE A 579 6.19 18.65 10.70
C ILE A 579 6.54 18.80 9.22
N PHE A 580 6.88 17.69 8.58
CA PHE A 580 7.18 17.62 7.15
C PHE A 580 6.20 16.66 6.48
N SER A 581 5.34 17.20 5.61
CA SER A 581 4.46 16.42 4.74
C SER A 581 5.03 16.40 3.34
N LEU A 582 5.37 15.20 2.86
CA LEU A 582 5.96 14.95 1.53
C LEU A 582 5.28 13.73 0.88
N GLY A 583 5.58 13.47 -0.38
CA GLY A 583 5.17 12.28 -1.12
C GLY A 583 4.12 12.56 -2.20
N ASN A 584 3.03 13.28 -1.89
CA ASN A 584 1.92 13.48 -2.83
C ASN A 584 2.34 14.22 -4.11
N TRP A 585 2.95 15.40 -3.97
CA TRP A 585 3.45 16.17 -5.13
C TRP A 585 4.75 15.58 -5.66
N ASP A 586 5.61 15.07 -4.79
CA ASP A 586 6.90 14.51 -5.16
C ASP A 586 6.75 13.34 -6.13
N SER A 587 5.92 12.35 -5.78
CA SER A 587 5.63 11.21 -6.65
C SER A 587 4.89 11.59 -7.93
N ALA A 588 4.15 12.70 -7.93
CA ALA A 588 3.40 13.15 -9.09
C ALA A 588 4.27 13.85 -10.16
N PHE A 589 5.38 14.49 -9.76
CA PHE A 589 6.15 15.39 -10.64
C PHE A 589 7.65 15.10 -10.72
N LEU A 590 8.20 14.28 -9.83
CA LEU A 590 9.63 14.00 -9.76
C LEU A 590 9.88 12.52 -10.01
N GLU A 591 11.07 12.23 -10.53
CA GLU A 591 11.66 10.90 -10.51
C GLU A 591 12.15 10.56 -9.10
N LEU A 592 12.09 9.27 -8.73
CA LEU A 592 12.44 8.82 -7.38
C LEU A 592 13.90 9.14 -7.01
N ASP A 593 14.86 8.81 -7.87
CA ASP A 593 16.29 8.96 -7.57
C ASP A 593 16.71 10.43 -7.34
N PRO A 594 16.37 11.39 -8.22
CA PRO A 594 16.54 12.83 -7.93
C PRO A 594 15.84 13.27 -6.65
N TYR A 595 14.60 12.84 -6.44
CA TYR A 595 13.84 13.19 -5.24
C TYR A 595 14.54 12.71 -3.96
N LEU A 596 15.06 11.49 -3.92
CA LEU A 596 15.78 10.96 -2.75
C LEU A 596 17.07 11.75 -2.46
N ARG A 597 17.72 12.33 -3.48
CA ARG A 597 18.85 13.26 -3.26
C ARG A 597 18.39 14.59 -2.66
N ASP A 598 17.24 15.10 -3.08
CA ASP A 598 16.66 16.31 -2.52
C ASP A 598 16.16 16.09 -1.08
N VAL A 599 15.67 14.88 -0.76
CA VAL A 599 15.38 14.46 0.61
C VAL A 599 16.65 14.48 1.47
N ASP A 600 17.78 13.96 0.96
CA ASP A 600 19.06 14.02 1.69
C ASP A 600 19.53 15.46 1.92
N ARG A 601 19.34 16.36 0.94
CA ARG A 601 19.60 17.79 1.09
C ARG A 601 18.70 18.41 2.16
N LEU A 602 17.39 18.11 2.13
CA LEU A 602 16.44 18.58 3.14
C LEU A 602 16.81 18.10 4.54
N ILE A 603 17.16 16.83 4.70
CA ILE A 603 17.62 16.27 5.98
C ILE A 603 18.84 17.04 6.50
N GLY A 604 19.79 17.37 5.61
CA GLY A 604 20.92 18.23 5.94
C GLY A 604 20.49 19.61 6.46
N GLN A 605 19.51 20.25 5.81
CA GLN A 605 18.95 21.52 6.25
C GLN A 605 18.27 21.41 7.62
N ILE A 606 17.46 20.37 7.83
CA ILE A 606 16.77 20.10 9.12
C ILE A 606 17.79 19.95 10.25
N LYS A 607 18.83 19.12 10.06
CA LYS A 607 19.92 18.90 11.03
C LYS A 607 20.68 20.20 11.34
N SER A 608 20.82 21.09 10.36
CA SER A 608 21.52 22.38 10.55
C SER A 608 20.67 23.43 11.25
N HIS A 609 19.35 23.38 11.05
CA HIS A 609 18.43 24.41 11.50
C HIS A 609 17.82 24.11 12.87
N TYR A 610 17.44 22.85 13.13
CA TYR A 610 16.78 22.44 14.36
C TYR A 610 17.75 21.78 15.34
N ASP A 611 17.64 22.13 16.62
CA ASP A 611 18.26 21.36 17.71
C ASP A 611 17.43 20.08 17.90
N LEU A 612 17.90 18.96 17.35
CA LEU A 612 17.19 17.67 17.37
C LEU A 612 17.02 17.08 18.78
N ASN A 613 17.73 17.59 19.79
CA ASN A 613 17.51 17.20 21.18
C ASN A 613 16.32 17.93 21.82
N LYS A 614 15.88 19.04 21.22
CA LYS A 614 14.77 19.87 21.73
C LYS A 614 13.59 19.94 20.78
N THR A 615 13.81 19.68 19.50
CA THR A 615 12.79 19.78 18.45
C THR A 615 12.38 18.40 18.02
N ARG A 616 11.11 18.06 18.23
CA ARG A 616 10.54 16.81 17.74
C ARG A 616 10.26 16.93 16.24
N ILE A 617 10.89 16.08 15.44
CA ILE A 617 10.62 15.98 14.01
C ILE A 617 9.48 15.00 13.77
N ILE A 618 8.52 15.40 12.94
CA ILE A 618 7.36 14.59 12.57
C ILE A 618 7.30 14.48 11.05
N TYR A 619 7.28 13.24 10.55
CA TYR A 619 7.01 12.95 9.15
C TYR A 619 5.54 12.61 8.98
N ARG A 620 4.81 13.41 8.18
CA ARG A 620 3.42 13.13 7.81
C ARG A 620 3.42 12.37 6.50
N THR A 621 2.93 11.13 6.51
CA THR A 621 2.84 10.29 5.29
C THR A 621 1.93 10.96 4.27
N PRO A 622 2.14 10.71 2.96
CA PRO A 622 1.24 11.23 1.94
C PRO A 622 -0.16 10.64 2.07
N GLN A 623 -1.14 11.30 1.50
CA GLN A 623 -2.48 10.75 1.37
C GLN A 623 -2.50 9.54 0.47
N TYR A 624 -3.19 8.48 0.90
CA TYR A 624 -3.46 7.30 0.08
C TYR A 624 -3.96 7.73 -1.31
N TYR A 625 -3.42 7.11 -2.34
CA TYR A 625 -3.78 7.40 -3.72
C TYR A 625 -4.21 6.11 -4.41
N CYS A 626 -5.46 6.08 -4.85
CA CYS A 626 -6.04 5.04 -5.68
C CYS A 626 -7.35 5.60 -6.26
N CYS A 627 -7.92 5.14 -7.36
CA CYS A 627 -7.51 4.08 -8.29
C CYS A 627 -7.70 4.63 -9.70
N ARG A 628 -7.00 5.73 -9.97
CA ARG A 628 -7.24 6.53 -11.17
C ARG A 628 -5.93 7.05 -11.72
N VAL A 629 -5.99 7.38 -12.99
CA VAL A 629 -4.95 8.14 -13.66
C VAL A 629 -5.30 9.61 -13.61
N ASP A 630 -4.27 10.44 -13.49
CA ASP A 630 -4.46 11.87 -13.62
C ASP A 630 -4.97 12.23 -15.01
N GLN A 631 -6.22 12.69 -15.08
CA GLN A 631 -6.83 13.23 -16.30
C GLN A 631 -6.69 14.75 -16.40
N SER A 632 -6.01 15.39 -15.44
CA SER A 632 -5.74 16.82 -15.50
C SER A 632 -4.70 17.12 -16.57
N SER A 633 -4.72 18.35 -17.09
CA SER A 633 -3.73 18.83 -18.07
C SER A 633 -2.32 19.01 -17.49
N ARG A 634 -2.03 18.46 -16.31
CA ARG A 634 -0.73 18.54 -15.62
C ARG A 634 0.12 17.30 -15.79
N ASP A 635 -0.37 16.29 -16.52
CA ASP A 635 0.34 15.06 -16.87
C ASP A 635 1.02 14.40 -15.64
N ARG A 636 0.35 14.37 -14.48
CA ARG A 636 0.96 13.83 -13.25
C ARG A 636 1.22 12.35 -13.39
N GLN A 637 2.41 11.93 -12.96
CA GLN A 637 2.86 10.54 -13.00
C GLN A 637 2.43 9.75 -11.75
N LEU A 638 1.24 10.02 -11.22
CA LEU A 638 0.84 9.51 -9.91
C LEU A 638 0.11 8.17 -10.01
N SER A 639 0.60 7.17 -9.26
CA SER A 639 -0.06 5.90 -8.98
C SER A 639 0.08 5.58 -7.50
N GLY A 640 -0.82 4.75 -6.94
CA GLY A 640 -0.70 4.30 -5.55
C GLY A 640 0.64 3.64 -5.26
N PRO A 641 1.09 2.67 -6.06
CA PRO A 641 2.36 1.97 -5.84
C PRO A 641 3.60 2.87 -6.01
N ARG A 642 3.57 3.88 -6.90
CA ARG A 642 4.63 4.88 -6.96
C ARG A 642 4.67 5.72 -5.68
N LEU A 643 3.51 6.18 -5.21
CA LEU A 643 3.41 6.91 -3.95
C LEU A 643 3.94 6.08 -2.77
N ASP A 644 3.59 4.80 -2.71
CA ASP A 644 4.07 3.85 -1.69
C ASP A 644 5.59 3.79 -1.65
N LEU A 645 6.22 3.68 -2.82
CA LEU A 645 7.67 3.61 -2.93
C LEU A 645 8.35 4.89 -2.44
N PHE A 646 7.80 6.06 -2.82
CA PHE A 646 8.30 7.35 -2.34
C PHE A 646 8.16 7.46 -0.82
N ASP A 647 7.00 7.08 -0.27
CA ASP A 647 6.74 7.13 1.17
C ASP A 647 7.68 6.21 1.96
N ILE A 648 7.84 4.95 1.53
CA ILE A 648 8.68 3.96 2.22
C ILE A 648 10.13 4.46 2.36
N GLU A 649 10.72 4.97 1.27
CA GLU A 649 12.11 5.43 1.28
C GLU A 649 12.30 6.71 2.12
N VAL A 650 11.36 7.65 2.05
CA VAL A 650 11.41 8.90 2.83
C VAL A 650 11.17 8.63 4.31
N LYS A 651 10.14 7.85 4.65
CA LYS A 651 9.82 7.42 6.02
C LYS A 651 11.04 6.76 6.65
N ALA A 652 11.68 5.82 5.96
CA ALA A 652 12.89 5.16 6.43
C ALA A 652 14.06 6.14 6.67
N LYS A 653 14.31 7.07 5.75
CA LYS A 653 15.34 8.11 5.92
C LYS A 653 15.03 9.05 7.08
N PHE A 654 13.80 9.55 7.22
CA PHE A 654 13.41 10.44 8.31
C PHE A 654 13.51 9.78 9.69
N ILE A 655 13.05 8.53 9.82
CA ILE A 655 13.18 7.77 11.07
C ILE A 655 14.67 7.58 11.41
N ARG A 656 15.47 7.08 10.46
CA ARG A 656 16.88 6.76 10.70
C ARG A 656 17.74 8.00 10.97
N GLU A 657 17.54 9.06 10.19
CA GLU A 657 18.45 10.22 10.19
C GLU A 657 18.02 11.33 11.15
N LEU A 658 16.73 11.42 11.49
CA LEU A 658 16.15 12.52 12.29
C LEU A 658 15.43 12.04 13.54
N ASN A 659 15.39 10.71 13.79
CA ASN A 659 14.55 10.11 14.84
C ASN A 659 13.09 10.62 14.75
N ALA A 660 12.60 10.78 13.52
CA ALA A 660 11.29 11.36 13.29
C ALA A 660 10.18 10.42 13.76
N THR A 661 9.17 10.96 14.43
CA THR A 661 7.93 10.21 14.67
C THR A 661 6.98 10.34 13.49
N VAL A 662 6.13 9.35 13.26
CA VAL A 662 5.28 9.31 12.06
C VAL A 662 3.85 9.73 12.42
N TRP A 663 3.28 10.61 11.59
CA TRP A 663 1.85 10.87 11.53
C TRP A 663 1.31 10.19 10.26
N ASP A 664 0.78 8.99 10.42
CA ASP A 664 0.39 8.16 9.29
C ASP A 664 -1.04 8.49 8.85
N THR A 665 -1.17 9.33 7.82
CA THR A 665 -2.47 9.68 7.23
C THR A 665 -2.89 8.75 6.10
N LYS A 666 -1.90 8.14 5.43
CA LYS A 666 -2.11 7.14 4.38
C LYS A 666 -2.98 5.97 4.83
N ILE A 667 -2.72 5.46 6.03
CA ILE A 667 -3.39 4.26 6.54
C ILE A 667 -4.92 4.36 6.59
N LEU A 668 -5.44 5.57 6.82
CA LEU A 668 -6.89 5.82 6.88
C LEU A 668 -7.57 5.54 5.55
N GLY A 669 -6.94 5.95 4.43
CA GLY A 669 -7.45 5.72 3.09
C GLY A 669 -7.20 4.28 2.62
N GLU A 670 -6.06 3.69 2.99
CA GLU A 670 -5.71 2.31 2.63
C GLU A 670 -6.68 1.30 3.26
N ALA A 671 -7.11 1.55 4.50
CA ALA A 671 -8.02 0.68 5.24
C ALA A 671 -9.50 0.81 4.86
N LYS A 672 -9.88 1.75 3.99
CA LYS A 672 -11.25 1.88 3.47
C LYS A 672 -11.64 0.69 2.59
N THR A 673 -12.94 0.42 2.48
CA THR A 673 -13.41 -0.58 1.51
C THR A 673 -13.13 -0.11 0.09
N TRP A 674 -13.16 -1.04 -0.88
CA TRP A 674 -12.98 -0.68 -2.28
C TRP A 674 -13.97 0.40 -2.72
N GLU A 675 -15.23 0.28 -2.34
CA GLU A 675 -16.30 1.22 -2.67
C GLU A 675 -16.06 2.60 -2.06
N GLU A 676 -15.62 2.66 -0.80
CA GLU A 676 -15.28 3.89 -0.10
C GLU A 676 -14.04 4.58 -0.72
N LYS A 677 -13.09 3.80 -1.28
CA LYS A 677 -11.94 4.36 -2.00
C LYS A 677 -12.36 5.05 -3.30
N LEU A 678 -13.43 4.60 -3.96
CA LEU A 678 -13.95 5.25 -5.18
C LEU A 678 -14.43 6.68 -4.90
N GLU A 679 -14.87 6.98 -3.68
CA GLU A 679 -15.21 8.35 -3.30
C GLU A 679 -14.01 9.29 -3.40
N SER A 680 -12.76 8.83 -3.36
CA SER A 680 -11.58 9.71 -3.53
C SER A 680 -11.25 10.02 -5.00
N ILE A 681 -11.80 9.24 -5.95
CA ILE A 681 -11.47 9.33 -7.38
C ILE A 681 -11.95 10.65 -8.01
N ASN A 682 -12.96 11.31 -7.46
CA ASN A 682 -13.50 12.54 -8.03
C ASN A 682 -12.73 13.80 -7.61
N CYS A 683 -11.65 13.67 -6.84
CA CYS A 683 -10.87 14.81 -6.44
C CYS A 683 -9.48 14.88 -7.08
N PRO A 684 -9.29 15.46 -8.28
CA PRO A 684 -8.01 15.50 -9.03
C PRO A 684 -6.78 15.75 -8.17
N SER A 685 -6.83 16.64 -7.20
CA SER A 685 -5.69 16.99 -6.34
C SER A 685 -5.36 15.99 -5.23
N ASN A 686 -6.11 14.88 -5.10
CA ASN A 686 -5.96 13.91 -4.01
C ASN A 686 -6.13 14.54 -2.62
N HIS A 687 -7.06 15.48 -2.50
CA HIS A 687 -7.40 16.05 -1.19
C HIS A 687 -8.31 15.11 -0.42
N VAL A 688 -8.07 15.00 0.87
CA VAL A 688 -8.98 14.29 1.76
C VAL A 688 -10.17 15.17 2.15
N PRO A 689 -11.37 14.58 2.32
CA PRO A 689 -12.54 15.31 2.76
C PRO A 689 -12.37 15.82 4.20
N ALA A 690 -13.07 16.90 4.55
CA ALA A 690 -12.85 17.64 5.79
C ALA A 690 -13.17 16.86 7.08
N ASP A 691 -13.96 15.79 7.00
CA ASP A 691 -14.15 14.85 8.11
C ASP A 691 -12.91 13.98 8.30
N THR A 692 -12.33 13.44 7.23
CA THR A 692 -11.06 12.69 7.26
C THR A 692 -9.92 13.57 7.79
N VAL A 693 -9.85 14.85 7.39
CA VAL A 693 -8.89 15.82 7.97
C VAL A 693 -9.06 15.98 9.49
N ASP A 694 -10.29 15.97 9.99
CA ASP A 694 -10.55 16.05 11.44
C ASP A 694 -10.05 14.80 12.16
N ILE A 695 -10.24 13.61 11.56
CA ILE A 695 -9.75 12.32 12.07
C ILE A 695 -8.22 12.31 12.09
N GLU A 696 -7.57 12.73 11.00
CA GLU A 696 -6.12 12.87 10.93
C GLU A 696 -5.58 13.79 12.03
N ASN A 697 -6.25 14.93 12.25
CA ASN A 697 -5.90 15.85 13.31
C ASN A 697 -6.08 15.22 14.69
N GLN A 698 -7.18 14.49 14.95
CA GLN A 698 -7.36 13.79 16.23
C GLN A 698 -6.23 12.79 16.51
N ILE A 699 -5.81 12.03 15.49
CA ILE A 699 -4.66 11.11 15.58
C ILE A 699 -3.39 11.87 15.94
N PHE A 700 -3.11 12.97 15.23
CA PHE A 700 -1.97 13.85 15.51
C PHE A 700 -1.98 14.43 16.92
N MET A 701 -3.12 14.99 17.35
CA MET A 701 -3.30 15.56 18.69
C MET A 701 -3.02 14.52 19.77
N ASN A 702 -3.52 13.28 19.60
CA ASN A 702 -3.28 12.21 20.56
C ASN A 702 -1.79 11.83 20.64
N GLY A 703 -1.08 11.70 19.52
CA GLY A 703 0.36 11.38 19.53
C GLY A 703 1.27 12.50 20.06
N LEU A 704 0.75 13.72 20.22
CA LEU A 704 1.41 14.80 20.95
C LEU A 704 1.02 14.84 22.43
N CYS A 705 -0.25 14.64 22.74
CA CYS A 705 -0.80 14.95 24.06
C CYS A 705 -0.85 13.77 25.04
N ASN A 706 -0.91 12.53 24.55
CA ASN A 706 -1.01 11.34 25.41
C ASN A 706 0.34 10.83 25.95
N ASN A 707 1.44 11.47 25.57
CA ASN A 707 2.80 11.10 26.00
C ASN A 707 3.21 11.68 27.35
#